data_AF-A4CKD2-F1
#
_entry.id   AF-A4CKD2-F1
#
_cell.length_a   1.000
_cell.length_b   1.000
_cell.length_c   1.000
_cell.angle_alpha   90.00
_cell.angle_beta   90.00
_cell.angle_gamma   90.00
#
_symmetry.space_group_name_H-M   'P 1'
#
loop_
_entity.id
_entity.type
_entity.pdbx_description
1 polymer ?
#
loop_
_entity_poly.entity_id
_entity_poly.type
_entity_poly.pdbx_seq_one_letter_code
_entity_poly.pdbx_strand_id
1 'polypeptide(L)'
;MIACSKDSDILDYTTANGGSPNVEQQEKDAETESGSEESDGEDTSAEEEATGEETTGEETPGEEAAEETTDTDGESGMEEGFESRTTAFPPSDDAYLERGKSYNESLIRLEEGNRTSYLLFDLSPIADAGGYITDVNFQFTVRSDGGDGTIEVYRGTSTNWSEADLDSNTAPANDILLGSVNDEYVAGSTQEIVLSAADLPAEKTTIILYHANGNDLAIASKEHASKAWPKLIVTYNLPQDAAEIEVEEPTTESTSESTQNAAPNAVATATPVSGQAPLTVSFNGKDSSDDVSIQNYAWDFKDGQGSTAINPEHTFTEAGSYQVTLTVEDAEGLSDQASVTITVEEPDNAAPVARANANTTEGPAPLEVLFNADSSSDDQGITSYQWNFGDGTSSTNKNPSKTFSEAGEYTVRLTVKDADGATDTDTLTITVTASQAANQAPVAVAKASVLSGNAPLDVQFNSNDSSDDNGIVSYYWDFSTDDPSSAKNPVRTFTEPGTYEISLTVKDAAGLSDTDNLTIEVTGTSSGGSSGGSSGGSTGGSSGGGTSTTAGDYPAGAVLASSFGWNATDATEAFQNAIKSNSNFIVIDKKASDWIIQPTRLFDIKNKTIFFEPGVVLRAKSGAFGDTHAVLLMLTRASNVTIEGYGATFQMNKSEYTSGEFRHAFLLDGCQDITVKGLTFRDSGGDGINLNSYTDGGYSQNITIEDVKSINNKRQGMSIISAQDVWVRNSEFLSTSGAQPEAGVDLEPNKPNQRLVNINFIGCQFRNNNFAGFKIAPFLMNSGSIPISVKVVNSKFSYNSKSTNHTKPRAEIFLGASDSYGQVKGTVLFDRVTFEGTHSHIIKSQKPTDAYSVEFRDCVGTNLVKDVNVSPIFLEGKAVADNLGGFIFNNFYLQYSRNQPFLTINTPPGTIVKDVIGTFTVKEPYDNPPSYNNRANPSNPANINININYTHIN
;
A
#
# COMPACT_ATOMS: atom_id res chain seq x y z
N MET A 1 31.75 -22.07 42.15
CA MET A 1 32.53 -21.11 42.96
C MET A 1 33.83 -20.83 42.23
N ILE A 2 34.12 -19.55 41.97
CA ILE A 2 35.41 -18.86 41.75
C ILE A 2 35.02 -17.38 41.52
N ALA A 3 35.93 -16.42 41.73
CA ALA A 3 35.59 -15.00 41.97
C ALA A 3 36.54 -14.00 41.28
N CYS A 4 36.31 -12.70 41.55
CA CYS A 4 37.01 -11.49 41.07
C CYS A 4 36.64 -11.06 39.63
N SER A 5 36.58 -9.76 39.28
CA SER A 5 36.53 -8.48 40.04
C SER A 5 36.03 -7.38 39.06
N LYS A 6 35.30 -6.29 39.41
CA LYS A 6 35.62 -5.13 40.29
C LYS A 6 36.94 -4.44 39.92
N ASP A 7 37.06 -3.12 39.69
CA ASP A 7 36.10 -2.02 39.43
C ASP A 7 36.63 -1.21 38.20
N SER A 8 36.57 0.11 37.93
CA SER A 8 36.11 1.35 38.61
C SER A 8 36.01 2.55 37.61
N ASP A 9 35.22 3.57 37.98
CA ASP A 9 35.35 5.03 37.70
C ASP A 9 35.36 5.66 36.28
N ILE A 10 34.22 6.28 35.94
CA ILE A 10 34.00 7.75 35.77
C ILE A 10 35.05 8.60 35.02
N LEU A 11 34.59 9.32 33.97
CA LEU A 11 34.76 10.79 33.83
C LEU A 11 33.76 11.39 32.80
N ASP A 12 33.61 12.72 32.81
CA ASP A 12 32.52 13.47 32.13
C ASP A 12 33.00 14.86 31.63
N TYR A 13 32.42 15.35 30.52
CA TYR A 13 32.69 16.65 29.83
C TYR A 13 34.16 16.89 29.33
N THR A 14 34.50 17.74 28.33
CA THR A 14 33.74 18.71 27.48
C THR A 14 34.44 18.96 26.12
N THR A 15 33.71 19.57 25.17
CA THR A 15 34.16 20.48 24.07
C THR A 15 35.14 20.04 22.93
N ALA A 16 34.54 19.85 21.75
CA ALA A 16 34.71 20.72 20.55
C ALA A 16 35.88 20.58 19.54
N ASN A 17 35.50 20.70 18.26
CA ASN A 17 36.23 21.18 17.08
C ASN A 17 37.47 20.42 16.55
N GLY A 18 37.21 19.48 15.64
CA GLY A 18 37.47 19.73 14.20
C GLY A 18 38.81 19.29 13.60
N GLY A 19 38.77 18.93 12.31
CA GLY A 19 39.94 18.71 11.46
C GLY A 19 40.20 17.25 11.10
N SER A 20 39.95 16.89 9.84
CA SER A 20 40.81 15.93 9.14
C SER A 20 42.15 16.63 8.84
N PRO A 21 43.28 15.91 8.77
CA PRO A 21 43.58 15.21 7.53
C PRO A 21 44.13 13.78 7.67
N ASN A 22 44.30 13.18 6.50
CA ASN A 22 44.80 11.84 6.17
C ASN A 22 46.35 11.73 6.31
N VAL A 23 46.94 10.57 5.91
CA VAL A 23 48.34 10.33 5.47
C VAL A 23 49.36 9.72 6.50
N GLU A 24 49.65 8.40 6.30
CA GLU A 24 50.98 7.71 6.39
C GLU A 24 51.64 7.39 7.77
N GLN A 25 52.58 6.41 7.92
CA GLN A 25 53.22 5.42 7.00
C GLN A 25 53.83 4.18 7.74
N GLN A 26 54.33 3.20 6.95
CA GLN A 26 55.40 2.20 7.26
C GLN A 26 55.09 1.08 8.30
N GLU A 27 55.65 -0.15 8.26
CA GLU A 27 56.63 -0.86 7.39
C GLU A 27 55.94 -2.15 6.81
N LYS A 28 56.25 -2.75 5.64
CA LYS A 28 57.50 -3.39 5.12
C LYS A 28 58.03 -4.55 6.00
N ASP A 29 58.43 -5.73 5.51
CA ASP A 29 58.54 -6.30 4.14
C ASP A 29 58.32 -7.85 4.14
N ALA A 30 58.47 -8.50 2.97
CA ALA A 30 58.32 -9.95 2.68
C ALA A 30 59.43 -10.85 3.34
N GLU A 31 59.58 -12.17 3.12
CA GLU A 31 59.17 -13.09 2.04
C GLU A 31 59.42 -14.58 2.45
N THR A 32 58.77 -15.58 1.81
CA THR A 32 59.38 -16.82 1.21
C THR A 32 58.41 -18.03 1.05
N GLU A 33 58.16 -18.37 -0.21
CA GLU A 33 58.07 -19.70 -0.88
C GLU A 33 57.36 -20.95 -0.29
N SER A 34 57.06 -21.87 -1.23
CA SER A 34 56.23 -23.07 -1.11
C SER A 34 56.97 -24.36 -1.51
N GLY A 35 56.44 -25.52 -1.14
CA GLY A 35 56.84 -26.81 -1.72
C GLY A 35 55.99 -27.98 -1.20
N SER A 36 55.50 -28.85 -2.09
CA SER A 36 54.65 -29.99 -1.75
C SER A 36 54.61 -31.05 -2.86
N GLU A 37 54.85 -32.31 -2.51
CA GLU A 37 54.57 -33.53 -3.29
C GLU A 37 54.15 -34.67 -2.32
N GLU A 38 53.61 -35.76 -2.87
CA GLU A 38 53.14 -37.01 -2.23
C GLU A 38 51.87 -36.94 -1.33
N SER A 39 51.00 -37.98 -1.24
CA SER A 39 50.53 -38.97 -2.25
C SER A 39 49.26 -39.72 -1.74
N ASP A 40 48.57 -40.41 -2.67
CA ASP A 40 47.78 -41.67 -2.53
C ASP A 40 46.56 -41.85 -1.58
N GLY A 41 45.67 -42.80 -1.96
CA GLY A 41 44.65 -43.45 -1.11
C GLY A 41 43.19 -43.07 -1.41
N GLU A 42 42.56 -43.56 -2.49
CA GLU A 42 41.83 -44.85 -2.59
C GLU A 42 40.69 -45.08 -1.57
N ASP A 43 39.44 -45.17 -2.07
CA ASP A 43 38.61 -46.38 -1.93
C ASP A 43 37.66 -46.51 -3.14
N THR A 44 36.96 -47.65 -3.25
CA THR A 44 36.29 -48.20 -4.44
C THR A 44 34.77 -48.44 -4.17
N SER A 45 33.92 -49.08 -4.98
CA SER A 45 33.99 -49.84 -6.25
C SER A 45 32.57 -50.00 -6.83
N ALA A 46 32.44 -50.33 -8.14
CA ALA A 46 31.34 -51.09 -8.79
C ALA A 46 29.88 -50.53 -8.74
N GLU A 47 28.92 -50.83 -9.63
CA GLU A 47 28.73 -51.52 -10.95
C GLU A 47 27.30 -51.09 -11.43
N GLU A 48 26.80 -51.15 -12.68
CA GLU A 48 27.19 -51.77 -13.96
C GLU A 48 26.54 -50.95 -15.14
N GLU A 49 27.26 -50.70 -16.25
CA GLU A 49 26.86 -50.49 -17.69
C GLU A 49 25.55 -49.74 -18.17
N ALA A 50 25.49 -49.09 -19.35
CA ALA A 50 26.50 -48.73 -20.38
C ALA A 50 26.00 -47.70 -21.45
N THR A 51 26.97 -47.10 -22.18
CA THR A 51 26.89 -46.28 -23.43
C THR A 51 26.13 -44.93 -23.42
N GLY A 52 26.65 -43.84 -24.01
CA GLY A 52 27.99 -43.66 -24.60
C GLY A 52 28.37 -42.22 -24.99
N GLU A 53 29.67 -41.98 -24.96
CA GLU A 53 30.52 -40.80 -25.27
C GLU A 53 30.43 -40.22 -26.71
N GLU A 54 30.84 -38.97 -27.03
CA GLU A 54 31.09 -37.75 -26.22
C GLU A 54 31.20 -36.44 -27.08
N THR A 55 31.38 -35.31 -26.37
CA THR A 55 31.90 -33.94 -26.68
C THR A 55 32.66 -33.70 -28.02
N THR A 56 32.61 -32.55 -28.72
CA THR A 56 32.69 -31.08 -28.45
C THR A 56 34.06 -30.50 -28.04
N GLY A 57 34.56 -29.54 -28.85
CA GLY A 57 35.25 -28.31 -28.38
C GLY A 57 36.79 -28.29 -28.43
N GLU A 58 37.50 -27.16 -28.61
CA GLU A 58 37.17 -25.75 -28.95
C GLU A 58 38.40 -25.08 -29.63
N GLU A 59 38.18 -23.98 -30.37
CA GLU A 59 38.94 -22.69 -30.50
C GLU A 59 40.45 -22.51 -30.10
N THR A 60 41.28 -21.54 -30.55
CA THR A 60 41.30 -20.37 -31.51
C THR A 60 42.79 -19.92 -31.71
N PRO A 61 43.19 -18.65 -32.01
CA PRO A 61 43.11 -17.87 -33.28
C PRO A 61 44.51 -17.38 -33.80
N GLY A 62 44.55 -16.53 -34.85
CA GLY A 62 45.74 -15.73 -35.19
C GLY A 62 45.60 -14.78 -36.41
N GLU A 63 45.94 -13.49 -36.22
CA GLU A 63 46.10 -12.43 -37.24
C GLU A 63 47.58 -12.41 -37.76
N GLU A 64 48.10 -11.57 -38.67
CA GLU A 64 47.67 -10.29 -39.29
C GLU A 64 48.42 -10.04 -40.63
N ALA A 65 47.89 -9.14 -41.49
CA ALA A 65 48.54 -8.29 -42.53
C ALA A 65 49.71 -8.77 -43.44
N ALA A 66 49.55 -8.58 -44.77
CA ALA A 66 50.38 -7.67 -45.60
C ALA A 66 49.97 -7.63 -47.10
N GLU A 67 50.10 -6.47 -47.76
CA GLU A 67 49.95 -6.29 -49.22
C GLU A 67 51.28 -6.53 -49.96
N GLU A 68 51.25 -7.12 -51.17
CA GLU A 68 51.57 -6.41 -52.42
C GLU A 68 51.39 -7.28 -53.69
N THR A 69 51.20 -6.61 -54.82
CA THR A 69 50.75 -7.14 -56.12
C THR A 69 51.71 -8.08 -56.84
N THR A 70 51.17 -9.00 -57.65
CA THR A 70 51.66 -9.22 -59.03
C THR A 70 50.52 -9.68 -59.94
N ASP A 71 50.38 -9.06 -61.11
CA ASP A 71 49.49 -9.53 -62.18
C ASP A 71 49.96 -10.89 -62.72
N THR A 72 49.02 -11.79 -63.01
CA THR A 72 49.03 -12.59 -64.24
C THR A 72 47.64 -13.18 -64.51
N ASP A 73 47.17 -13.11 -65.75
CA ASP A 73 45.84 -13.56 -66.15
C ASP A 73 45.62 -15.06 -65.91
N GLY A 74 44.43 -15.43 -65.45
CA GLY A 74 44.02 -16.80 -65.18
C GLY A 74 42.52 -17.00 -65.41
N GLU A 75 42.14 -17.18 -66.68
CA GLU A 75 40.75 -17.39 -67.10
C GLU A 75 40.09 -18.56 -66.35
N SER A 76 38.95 -18.31 -65.70
CA SER A 76 38.17 -19.34 -65.00
C SER A 76 36.76 -19.48 -65.58
N GLY A 77 36.57 -20.47 -66.46
CA GLY A 77 35.29 -21.19 -66.54
C GLY A 77 34.19 -20.68 -67.48
N MET A 78 34.50 -19.87 -68.51
CA MET A 78 33.55 -19.70 -69.62
C MET A 78 33.51 -20.98 -70.47
N GLU A 79 32.31 -21.48 -70.82
CA GLU A 79 32.18 -22.52 -71.85
C GLU A 79 32.46 -21.94 -73.25
N GLU A 80 33.09 -22.72 -74.14
CA GLU A 80 33.39 -22.28 -75.52
C GLU A 80 32.09 -21.90 -76.26
N GLY A 81 31.88 -20.60 -76.45
CA GLY A 81 30.71 -20.04 -77.14
C GLY A 81 29.86 -19.09 -76.29
N PHE A 82 30.17 -18.92 -75.00
CA PHE A 82 29.50 -17.96 -74.11
C PHE A 82 30.36 -16.70 -73.89
N GLU A 83 29.69 -15.58 -73.60
CA GLU A 83 30.29 -14.34 -73.11
C GLU A 83 29.59 -13.88 -71.82
N SER A 84 30.34 -13.26 -70.92
CA SER A 84 29.81 -12.76 -69.64
C SER A 84 29.34 -11.31 -69.76
N ARG A 85 28.18 -11.01 -69.18
CA ARG A 85 27.56 -9.68 -69.13
C ARG A 85 27.06 -9.39 -67.71
N THR A 86 27.00 -8.12 -67.34
CA THR A 86 26.44 -7.66 -66.06
C THR A 86 25.33 -6.65 -66.31
N THR A 87 24.19 -6.80 -65.62
CA THR A 87 23.03 -5.91 -65.78
C THR A 87 22.32 -5.72 -64.44
N ALA A 88 21.73 -4.55 -64.22
CA ALA A 88 20.93 -4.27 -63.02
C ALA A 88 19.43 -4.46 -63.32
N PHE A 89 18.76 -5.28 -62.52
CA PHE A 89 17.33 -5.58 -62.64
C PHE A 89 16.53 -4.86 -61.55
N PRO A 90 15.51 -4.05 -61.88
CA PRO A 90 14.54 -3.52 -60.92
C PRO A 90 13.59 -4.61 -60.42
N PRO A 91 12.94 -4.41 -59.26
CA PRO A 91 11.74 -5.14 -58.92
C PRO A 91 10.63 -4.78 -59.92
N SER A 92 9.87 -5.79 -60.39
CA SER A 92 8.56 -5.52 -61.01
C SER A 92 7.56 -5.05 -59.98
N ASP A 93 7.67 -5.58 -58.76
CA ASP A 93 6.80 -5.32 -57.61
C ASP A 93 7.63 -5.20 -56.31
N ASP A 94 7.41 -4.17 -55.50
CA ASP A 94 7.94 -4.05 -54.15
C ASP A 94 6.90 -3.56 -53.13
N ALA A 95 6.91 -4.16 -51.93
CA ALA A 95 5.98 -3.81 -50.85
C ALA A 95 6.51 -4.30 -49.49
N TYR A 96 5.95 -3.77 -48.39
CA TYR A 96 6.18 -4.32 -47.05
C TYR A 96 4.87 -4.70 -46.35
N LEU A 97 4.92 -5.75 -45.52
CA LEU A 97 3.87 -6.06 -44.57
C LEU A 97 4.17 -5.41 -43.22
N GLU A 98 3.18 -4.72 -42.65
CA GLU A 98 3.16 -4.32 -41.25
C GLU A 98 1.89 -4.88 -40.59
N ARG A 99 2.07 -5.69 -39.53
CA ARG A 99 0.99 -6.35 -38.78
C ARG A 99 -0.04 -7.10 -39.65
N GLY A 100 0.40 -7.62 -40.81
CA GLY A 100 -0.40 -8.40 -41.75
C GLY A 100 -1.12 -7.59 -42.84
N LYS A 101 -0.94 -6.26 -42.90
CA LYS A 101 -1.42 -5.39 -43.99
C LYS A 101 -0.25 -5.00 -44.90
N SER A 102 -0.47 -4.97 -46.23
CA SER A 102 0.52 -4.51 -47.21
C SER A 102 0.52 -2.99 -47.42
N TYR A 103 1.70 -2.50 -47.77
CA TYR A 103 2.07 -1.14 -48.08
C TYR A 103 2.97 -1.16 -49.33
N ASN A 104 2.42 -0.79 -50.50
CA ASN A 104 3.19 -0.10 -51.53
C ASN A 104 3.21 1.38 -51.11
N GLU A 105 4.39 1.90 -50.82
CA GLU A 105 4.66 3.30 -50.57
C GLU A 105 6.00 3.67 -51.20
N SER A 106 6.27 4.96 -51.41
CA SER A 106 7.57 5.47 -51.91
C SER A 106 8.82 5.06 -51.08
N LEU A 107 8.62 4.40 -49.93
CA LEU A 107 9.66 3.88 -49.05
C LEU A 107 9.28 2.47 -48.57
N ILE A 108 10.21 1.54 -48.71
CA ILE A 108 10.12 0.20 -48.14
C ILE A 108 10.72 0.25 -46.73
N ARG A 109 10.01 -0.28 -45.71
CA ARG A 109 10.40 -0.19 -44.29
C ARG A 109 10.77 -1.55 -43.68
N LEU A 110 11.83 -1.57 -42.87
CA LEU A 110 12.32 -2.73 -42.12
C LEU A 110 12.32 -2.43 -40.62
N GLU A 111 11.76 -3.31 -39.81
CA GLU A 111 11.73 -3.22 -38.33
C GLU A 111 11.57 -4.63 -37.74
N GLU A 112 12.49 -5.06 -36.88
CA GLU A 112 12.46 -6.39 -36.25
C GLU A 112 11.09 -6.69 -35.60
N GLY A 113 10.53 -7.86 -35.91
CA GLY A 113 9.25 -8.35 -35.38
C GLY A 113 7.99 -7.59 -35.80
N ASN A 114 8.11 -6.45 -36.50
CA ASN A 114 6.99 -5.58 -36.87
C ASN A 114 6.78 -5.43 -38.38
N ARG A 115 7.86 -5.40 -39.17
CA ARG A 115 7.81 -5.27 -40.64
C ARG A 115 8.66 -6.32 -41.35
N THR A 116 8.22 -6.73 -42.54
CA THR A 116 8.98 -7.60 -43.45
C THR A 116 8.71 -7.15 -44.88
N SER A 117 9.76 -7.05 -45.69
CA SER A 117 9.69 -6.46 -47.03
C SER A 117 9.92 -7.47 -48.14
N TYR A 118 9.27 -7.27 -49.27
CA TYR A 118 9.17 -8.21 -50.39
C TYR A 118 9.50 -7.48 -51.70
N LEU A 119 10.34 -8.09 -52.54
CA LEU A 119 10.78 -7.57 -53.83
C LEU A 119 10.67 -8.68 -54.88
N LEU A 120 9.90 -8.49 -55.94
CA LEU A 120 9.78 -9.46 -57.05
C LEU A 120 10.65 -9.03 -58.23
N PHE A 121 11.67 -9.82 -58.56
CA PHE A 121 12.54 -9.57 -59.71
C PHE A 121 12.22 -10.53 -60.86
N ASP A 122 12.32 -10.07 -62.11
CA ASP A 122 12.19 -10.93 -63.30
C ASP A 122 13.55 -11.16 -63.96
N LEU A 123 14.16 -12.31 -63.67
CA LEU A 123 15.43 -12.74 -64.26
C LEU A 123 15.22 -13.70 -65.45
N SER A 124 13.97 -13.98 -65.83
CA SER A 124 13.60 -14.89 -66.93
C SER A 124 14.27 -14.55 -68.28
N PRO A 125 14.48 -13.27 -68.66
CA PRO A 125 15.19 -12.92 -69.90
C PRO A 125 16.59 -13.54 -70.04
N ILE A 126 17.27 -13.86 -68.92
CA ILE A 126 18.58 -14.54 -68.94
C ILE A 126 18.41 -15.99 -69.43
N ALA A 127 17.41 -16.72 -68.92
CA ALA A 127 17.13 -18.09 -69.35
C ALA A 127 16.50 -18.17 -70.74
N ASP A 128 15.61 -17.23 -71.10
CA ASP A 128 15.00 -17.15 -72.43
C ASP A 128 16.03 -16.90 -73.53
N ALA A 129 17.10 -16.14 -73.22
CA ALA A 129 18.25 -15.95 -74.10
C ALA A 129 19.29 -17.10 -74.02
N GLY A 130 19.01 -18.17 -73.26
CA GLY A 130 19.84 -19.38 -73.16
C GLY A 130 21.03 -19.28 -72.20
N GLY A 131 21.01 -18.31 -71.29
CA GLY A 131 22.09 -18.03 -70.34
C GLY A 131 21.90 -18.60 -68.94
N TYR A 132 22.89 -18.36 -68.09
CA TYR A 132 22.89 -18.71 -66.67
C TYR A 132 23.64 -17.67 -65.83
N ILE A 133 23.22 -17.51 -64.58
CA ILE A 133 23.77 -16.54 -63.63
C ILE A 133 25.09 -17.07 -63.04
N THR A 134 26.07 -16.18 -62.82
CA THR A 134 27.35 -16.49 -62.16
C THR A 134 27.49 -15.78 -60.82
N ASP A 135 27.06 -14.52 -60.72
CA ASP A 135 27.20 -13.67 -59.52
C ASP A 135 25.96 -12.76 -59.37
N VAL A 136 25.57 -12.46 -58.13
CA VAL A 136 24.47 -11.53 -57.84
C VAL A 136 24.81 -10.65 -56.64
N ASN A 137 24.72 -9.34 -56.80
CA ASN A 137 24.77 -8.38 -55.70
C ASN A 137 23.44 -7.64 -55.59
N PHE A 138 22.84 -7.63 -54.41
CA PHE A 138 21.67 -6.79 -54.11
C PHE A 138 22.12 -5.41 -53.63
N GLN A 139 21.85 -4.36 -54.41
CA GLN A 139 22.18 -2.97 -54.08
C GLN A 139 20.91 -2.20 -53.68
N PHE A 140 20.95 -1.44 -52.58
CA PHE A 140 19.85 -0.56 -52.16
C PHE A 140 20.37 0.75 -51.55
N THR A 141 19.51 1.78 -51.46
CA THR A 141 19.86 3.08 -50.84
C THR A 141 18.96 3.40 -49.66
N VAL A 142 19.57 3.72 -48.51
CA VAL A 142 18.89 4.08 -47.26
C VAL A 142 18.28 5.49 -47.39
N ARG A 143 17.07 5.72 -46.85
CA ARG A 143 16.28 6.94 -47.06
C ARG A 143 15.51 7.37 -45.82
N SER A 144 15.61 8.66 -45.48
CA SER A 144 14.91 9.37 -44.39
C SER A 144 15.17 8.85 -42.96
N ASP A 145 14.90 7.58 -42.69
CA ASP A 145 15.29 6.87 -41.47
C ASP A 145 16.56 6.06 -41.73
N GLY A 146 17.49 6.11 -40.78
CA GLY A 146 18.68 5.28 -40.74
C GLY A 146 18.72 4.52 -39.43
N GLY A 147 19.17 3.26 -39.49
CA GLY A 147 19.17 2.32 -38.36
C GLY A 147 20.48 1.53 -38.29
N ASP A 148 20.46 0.39 -37.63
CA ASP A 148 21.60 -0.50 -37.44
C ASP A 148 21.18 -1.99 -37.43
N GLY A 149 22.14 -2.91 -37.29
CA GLY A 149 21.89 -4.35 -37.15
C GLY A 149 21.92 -5.15 -38.45
N THR A 150 21.41 -6.37 -38.43
CA THR A 150 21.48 -7.32 -39.54
C THR A 150 20.31 -7.18 -40.50
N ILE A 151 20.59 -7.07 -41.80
CA ILE A 151 19.63 -7.33 -42.87
C ILE A 151 19.95 -8.71 -43.46
N GLU A 152 18.98 -9.63 -43.38
CA GLU A 152 19.03 -10.96 -43.96
C GLU A 152 18.19 -11.00 -45.25
N VAL A 153 18.77 -11.56 -46.31
CA VAL A 153 18.18 -11.59 -47.66
C VAL A 153 17.80 -13.03 -47.99
N TYR A 154 16.51 -13.33 -47.99
CA TYR A 154 15.98 -14.66 -48.28
C TYR A 154 15.38 -14.75 -49.69
N ARG A 155 15.46 -15.93 -50.31
CA ARG A 155 14.56 -16.29 -51.41
C ARG A 155 13.16 -16.56 -50.85
N GLY A 156 12.12 -16.07 -51.51
CA GLY A 156 10.73 -16.38 -51.20
C GLY A 156 10.22 -17.64 -51.90
N THR A 157 9.43 -18.43 -51.19
CA THR A 157 8.78 -19.69 -51.65
C THR A 157 7.74 -19.53 -52.78
N SER A 158 7.39 -18.29 -53.16
CA SER A 158 6.37 -17.98 -54.16
C SER A 158 6.69 -16.66 -54.87
N THR A 159 6.28 -16.56 -56.13
CA THR A 159 6.32 -15.36 -56.98
C THR A 159 4.94 -14.94 -57.49
N ASN A 160 3.88 -15.59 -56.97
CA ASN A 160 2.49 -15.26 -57.27
C ASN A 160 1.96 -14.26 -56.22
N TRP A 161 2.45 -13.03 -56.29
CA TRP A 161 1.97 -11.87 -55.55
C TRP A 161 2.30 -10.60 -56.35
N SER A 162 1.63 -9.50 -56.01
CA SER A 162 1.86 -8.16 -56.53
C SER A 162 1.63 -7.13 -55.42
N GLU A 163 2.00 -5.87 -55.67
CA GLU A 163 1.71 -4.75 -54.76
C GLU A 163 0.23 -4.60 -54.38
N ALA A 164 -0.68 -5.01 -55.27
CA ALA A 164 -2.12 -4.84 -55.10
C ALA A 164 -2.80 -6.00 -54.33
N ASP A 165 -2.13 -7.14 -54.16
CA ASP A 165 -2.71 -8.35 -53.54
C ASP A 165 -1.81 -9.05 -52.51
N LEU A 166 -0.68 -8.46 -52.13
CA LEU A 166 0.10 -8.89 -50.97
C LEU A 166 -0.71 -8.73 -49.66
N ASP A 167 -0.86 -9.83 -48.91
CA ASP A 167 -1.41 -9.88 -47.55
C ASP A 167 -0.79 -11.06 -46.77
N SER A 168 -1.22 -11.28 -45.53
CA SER A 168 -0.70 -12.36 -44.66
C SER A 168 -0.96 -13.80 -45.14
N ASN A 169 -1.69 -14.00 -46.23
CA ASN A 169 -1.99 -15.29 -46.88
C ASN A 169 -1.31 -15.45 -48.24
N THR A 170 -1.06 -14.35 -48.96
CA THR A 170 -0.38 -14.34 -50.27
C THR A 170 1.13 -14.10 -50.16
N ALA A 171 1.59 -13.53 -49.05
CA ALA A 171 3.00 -13.29 -48.79
C ALA A 171 3.84 -14.58 -48.87
N PRO A 172 4.91 -14.60 -49.68
CA PRO A 172 5.85 -15.71 -49.71
C PRO A 172 6.50 -15.94 -48.35
N ALA A 173 6.62 -17.19 -47.91
CA ALA A 173 7.47 -17.55 -46.78
C ALA A 173 8.94 -17.63 -47.21
N ASN A 174 9.87 -17.42 -46.27
CA ASN A 174 11.31 -17.59 -46.50
C ASN A 174 11.63 -19.05 -46.88
N ASP A 175 12.46 -19.23 -47.90
CA ASP A 175 12.92 -20.54 -48.41
C ASP A 175 14.40 -20.78 -48.07
N ILE A 176 15.29 -20.00 -48.70
CA ILE A 176 16.75 -20.12 -48.60
C ILE A 176 17.35 -18.76 -48.23
N LEU A 177 18.28 -18.71 -47.28
CA LEU A 177 19.07 -17.50 -47.00
C LEU A 177 20.12 -17.33 -48.11
N LEU A 178 20.03 -16.22 -48.86
CA LEU A 178 20.89 -15.93 -50.00
C LEU A 178 22.12 -15.12 -49.62
N GLY A 179 22.01 -14.26 -48.61
CA GLY A 179 23.08 -13.40 -48.13
C GLY A 179 22.63 -12.53 -46.95
N SER A 180 23.56 -11.83 -46.32
CA SER A 180 23.30 -10.97 -45.16
C SER A 180 24.37 -9.90 -44.99
N VAL A 181 24.00 -8.74 -44.44
CA VAL A 181 24.94 -7.70 -43.99
C VAL A 181 24.55 -7.21 -42.61
N ASN A 182 25.52 -6.79 -41.79
CA ASN A 182 25.29 -6.15 -40.49
C ASN A 182 26.16 -4.89 -40.40
N ASP A 183 25.54 -3.71 -40.37
CA ASP A 183 26.22 -2.41 -40.50
C ASP A 183 25.42 -1.26 -39.84
N GLU A 184 25.95 -0.03 -39.86
CA GLU A 184 25.26 1.21 -39.47
C GLU A 184 24.70 1.92 -40.73
N TYR A 185 23.38 1.89 -40.89
CA TYR A 185 22.68 2.33 -42.11
C TYR A 185 22.41 3.84 -42.10
N VAL A 186 23.42 4.64 -42.42
CA VAL A 186 23.29 6.11 -42.50
C VAL A 186 22.37 6.54 -43.65
N ALA A 187 21.33 7.33 -43.37
CA ALA A 187 20.38 7.81 -44.38
C ALA A 187 21.08 8.54 -45.55
N GLY A 188 20.87 8.04 -46.78
CA GLY A 188 21.54 8.49 -48.00
C GLY A 188 22.73 7.63 -48.44
N SER A 189 23.18 6.66 -47.65
CA SER A 189 24.17 5.66 -48.07
C SER A 189 23.57 4.63 -49.01
N THR A 190 24.42 4.05 -49.87
CA THR A 190 24.09 2.90 -50.71
C THR A 190 24.85 1.68 -50.18
N GLN A 191 24.17 0.56 -50.04
CA GLN A 191 24.70 -0.71 -49.55
C GLN A 191 24.64 -1.78 -50.64
N GLU A 192 25.55 -2.76 -50.56
CA GLU A 192 25.59 -3.92 -51.44
C GLU A 192 25.73 -5.22 -50.63
N ILE A 193 24.89 -6.20 -50.92
CA ILE A 193 24.92 -7.53 -50.31
C ILE A 193 25.20 -8.56 -51.40
N VAL A 194 26.30 -9.31 -51.28
CA VAL A 194 26.61 -10.44 -52.17
C VAL A 194 25.63 -11.57 -51.87
N LEU A 195 24.96 -12.10 -52.90
CA LEU A 195 23.98 -13.18 -52.79
C LEU A 195 24.49 -14.48 -53.44
N SER A 196 24.02 -15.63 -52.94
CA SER A 196 24.28 -16.94 -53.55
C SER A 196 23.63 -17.05 -54.94
N ALA A 197 24.44 -16.85 -55.97
CA ALA A 197 24.05 -17.04 -57.37
C ALA A 197 23.61 -18.49 -57.67
N ALA A 198 24.10 -19.48 -56.93
CA ALA A 198 23.73 -20.88 -57.10
C ALA A 198 22.28 -21.18 -56.64
N ASP A 199 21.75 -20.38 -55.72
CA ASP A 199 20.39 -20.51 -55.17
C ASP A 199 19.39 -19.52 -55.82
N LEU A 200 19.85 -18.69 -56.75
CA LEU A 200 19.07 -17.75 -57.55
C LEU A 200 18.97 -18.20 -59.02
N PRO A 201 17.91 -18.95 -59.40
CA PRO A 201 17.68 -19.31 -60.79
C PRO A 201 17.29 -18.09 -61.65
N ALA A 202 17.59 -18.20 -62.95
CA ALA A 202 17.26 -17.21 -63.99
C ALA A 202 15.77 -17.24 -64.39
N GLU A 203 14.89 -16.97 -63.43
CA GLU A 203 13.43 -16.92 -63.57
C GLU A 203 12.87 -15.75 -62.73
N LYS A 204 11.55 -15.57 -62.70
CA LYS A 204 10.94 -14.71 -61.68
C LYS A 204 11.29 -15.23 -60.29
N THR A 205 11.79 -14.36 -59.41
CA THR A 205 12.20 -14.71 -58.05
C THR A 205 11.81 -13.62 -57.06
N THR A 206 11.31 -14.00 -55.88
CA THR A 206 11.07 -13.06 -54.79
C THR A 206 12.26 -13.04 -53.85
N ILE A 207 12.71 -11.84 -53.52
CA ILE A 207 13.63 -11.55 -52.43
C ILE A 207 12.80 -11.05 -51.25
N ILE A 208 13.02 -11.62 -50.07
CA ILE A 208 12.44 -11.18 -48.80
C ILE A 208 13.56 -10.57 -47.97
N LEU A 209 13.35 -9.35 -47.50
CA LEU A 209 14.25 -8.66 -46.58
C LEU A 209 13.71 -8.78 -45.16
N TYR A 210 14.49 -9.45 -44.30
CA TYR A 210 14.26 -9.55 -42.88
C TYR A 210 15.31 -8.72 -42.13
N HIS A 211 14.95 -8.15 -40.99
CA HIS A 211 15.81 -7.27 -40.19
C HIS A 211 15.78 -7.68 -38.72
N ALA A 212 16.96 -7.70 -38.09
CA ALA A 212 17.15 -8.20 -36.74
C ALA A 212 18.35 -7.56 -36.02
N ASN A 213 18.28 -7.47 -34.70
CA ASN A 213 19.32 -6.97 -33.79
C ASN A 213 19.67 -5.48 -34.00
N GLY A 214 18.68 -4.63 -34.32
CA GLY A 214 18.90 -3.19 -34.48
C GLY A 214 17.62 -2.36 -34.61
N ASN A 215 17.76 -1.06 -34.84
CA ASN A 215 16.68 -0.09 -35.00
C ASN A 215 16.16 -0.05 -36.44
N ASP A 216 14.93 0.44 -36.63
CA ASP A 216 14.26 0.44 -37.94
C ASP A 216 14.94 1.35 -38.98
N LEU A 217 14.76 1.01 -40.25
CA LEU A 217 15.29 1.77 -41.37
C LEU A 217 14.34 1.74 -42.57
N ALA A 218 14.51 2.71 -43.47
CA ALA A 218 13.75 2.77 -44.71
C ALA A 218 14.69 2.85 -45.93
N ILE A 219 14.26 2.25 -47.04
CA ILE A 219 14.95 2.27 -48.34
C ILE A 219 13.98 2.79 -49.41
N ALA A 220 14.48 3.33 -50.52
CA ALA A 220 13.62 3.78 -51.62
C ALA A 220 12.87 2.61 -52.28
N SER A 221 11.58 2.77 -52.59
CA SER A 221 10.83 1.89 -53.52
C SER A 221 11.06 2.27 -54.99
N LYS A 222 10.51 1.49 -55.93
CA LYS A 222 10.46 1.83 -57.36
C LYS A 222 9.71 3.14 -57.66
N GLU A 223 8.69 3.50 -56.88
CA GLU A 223 7.95 4.77 -56.96
C GLU A 223 8.76 5.96 -56.43
N HIS A 224 9.81 5.74 -55.64
CA HIS A 224 10.52 6.82 -54.99
C HIS A 224 11.07 7.83 -56.01
N ALA A 225 10.71 9.10 -55.86
CA ALA A 225 10.99 10.16 -56.83
C ALA A 225 12.48 10.37 -57.18
N SER A 226 13.41 9.82 -56.38
CA SER A 226 14.85 9.82 -56.66
C SER A 226 15.33 8.70 -57.60
N LYS A 227 14.47 7.75 -57.99
CA LYS A 227 14.78 6.52 -58.73
C LYS A 227 16.02 5.77 -58.21
N ALA A 228 16.14 5.63 -56.89
CA ALA A 228 17.25 4.95 -56.22
C ALA A 228 16.80 3.62 -55.60
N TRP A 229 15.93 2.92 -56.34
CA TRP A 229 15.26 1.69 -55.92
C TRP A 229 16.22 0.51 -55.73
N PRO A 230 15.80 -0.54 -55.00
CA PRO A 230 16.63 -1.69 -54.68
C PRO A 230 16.78 -2.54 -55.94
N LYS A 231 17.95 -3.13 -56.21
CA LYS A 231 18.19 -3.83 -57.49
C LYS A 231 19.14 -4.99 -57.37
N LEU A 232 18.92 -6.02 -58.19
CA LEU A 232 19.86 -7.11 -58.37
C LEU A 232 20.83 -6.73 -59.51
N ILE A 233 22.10 -6.50 -59.16
CA ILE A 233 23.21 -6.42 -60.11
C ILE A 233 23.64 -7.86 -60.37
N VAL A 234 23.23 -8.39 -61.52
CA VAL A 234 23.41 -9.79 -61.90
C VAL A 234 24.49 -9.88 -62.97
N THR A 235 25.52 -10.70 -62.73
CA THR A 235 26.47 -11.15 -63.77
C THR A 235 26.05 -12.53 -64.24
N TYR A 236 26.02 -12.72 -65.55
CA TYR A 236 25.50 -13.91 -66.20
C TYR A 236 26.20 -14.16 -67.53
N ASN A 237 26.24 -15.41 -67.96
CA ASN A 237 26.82 -15.81 -69.23
C ASN A 237 25.71 -16.06 -70.26
N LEU A 238 25.89 -15.55 -71.48
CA LEU A 238 25.01 -15.76 -72.64
C LEU A 238 25.77 -16.34 -73.84
N PRO A 239 25.09 -17.07 -74.76
CA PRO A 239 25.65 -17.40 -76.06
C PRO A 239 26.13 -16.15 -76.82
N GLN A 240 27.26 -16.23 -77.51
CA GLN A 240 27.92 -15.08 -78.15
C GLN A 240 27.12 -14.41 -79.30
N ASP A 241 26.05 -15.04 -79.78
CA ASP A 241 25.10 -14.47 -80.76
C ASP A 241 23.74 -14.07 -80.15
N ALA A 242 23.58 -14.16 -78.83
CA ALA A 242 22.38 -13.71 -78.12
C ALA A 242 22.25 -12.18 -78.11
N ALA A 243 21.01 -11.70 -78.26
CA ALA A 243 20.67 -10.27 -78.18
C ALA A 243 21.01 -9.68 -76.80
N GLU A 244 21.12 -8.35 -76.74
CA GLU A 244 21.24 -7.62 -75.47
C GLU A 244 19.92 -7.71 -74.70
N ILE A 245 19.98 -7.88 -73.37
CA ILE A 245 18.79 -7.93 -72.53
C ILE A 245 18.37 -6.49 -72.22
N GLU A 246 17.38 -6.00 -72.96
CA GLU A 246 16.73 -4.73 -72.66
C GLU A 246 15.89 -4.87 -71.39
N VAL A 247 16.38 -4.30 -70.28
CA VAL A 247 15.65 -4.21 -69.01
C VAL A 247 14.79 -2.95 -69.02
N GLU A 248 13.48 -3.09 -68.90
CA GLU A 248 12.57 -1.94 -68.85
C GLU A 248 12.66 -1.23 -67.48
N GLU A 249 13.29 -0.04 -67.48
CA GLU A 249 13.20 0.92 -66.38
C GLU A 249 11.72 1.31 -66.11
N PRO A 250 11.26 1.38 -64.85
CA PRO A 250 9.87 1.73 -64.54
C PRO A 250 9.51 3.13 -65.09
N THR A 251 8.60 3.14 -66.06
CA THR A 251 8.21 4.32 -66.84
C THR A 251 6.96 5.00 -66.28
N THR A 252 7.15 6.22 -65.77
CA THR A 252 6.05 7.14 -65.44
C THR A 252 5.55 7.82 -66.71
N GLU A 253 4.37 7.47 -67.21
CA GLU A 253 3.83 8.08 -68.43
C GLU A 253 3.59 9.60 -68.29
N SER A 254 4.02 10.35 -69.30
CA SER A 254 3.69 11.77 -69.46
C SER A 254 3.86 12.21 -70.92
N THR A 255 2.79 12.08 -71.71
CA THR A 255 2.76 12.56 -73.10
C THR A 255 2.28 14.00 -73.18
N SER A 256 3.04 14.86 -73.87
CA SER A 256 2.69 16.29 -74.04
C SER A 256 2.13 16.60 -75.43
N GLU A 257 0.83 16.89 -75.49
CA GLU A 257 0.22 17.69 -76.57
C GLU A 257 -0.23 19.06 -76.00
N SER A 258 -0.25 20.09 -76.84
CA SER A 258 -0.60 21.45 -76.41
C SER A 258 -2.12 21.62 -76.30
N THR A 259 -2.66 21.53 -75.08
CA THR A 259 -4.08 21.74 -74.78
C THR A 259 -4.43 23.18 -74.45
N GLN A 260 -5.73 23.46 -74.50
CA GLN A 260 -6.36 24.57 -73.80
C GLN A 260 -6.31 24.28 -72.29
N ASN A 261 -6.07 25.32 -71.46
CA ASN A 261 -6.10 25.25 -69.98
C ASN A 261 -7.24 24.34 -69.50
N ALA A 262 -6.89 23.29 -68.77
CA ALA A 262 -7.83 22.37 -68.18
C ALA A 262 -8.51 23.02 -66.96
N ALA A 263 -9.37 22.29 -66.27
CA ALA A 263 -9.56 22.56 -64.85
C ALA A 263 -8.49 21.77 -64.08
N PRO A 264 -8.13 22.17 -62.84
CA PRO A 264 -7.32 21.36 -61.96
C PRO A 264 -7.87 19.93 -61.83
N ASN A 265 -6.99 18.99 -61.50
CA ASN A 265 -7.36 17.65 -61.03
C ASN A 265 -7.18 17.62 -59.51
N ALA A 266 -8.30 17.64 -58.79
CA ALA A 266 -8.29 17.60 -57.33
C ALA A 266 -7.88 16.20 -56.82
N VAL A 267 -6.97 16.17 -55.83
CA VAL A 267 -6.62 14.94 -55.11
C VAL A 267 -6.71 15.23 -53.61
N ALA A 268 -7.59 14.51 -52.92
CA ALA A 268 -7.77 14.60 -51.48
C ALA A 268 -7.49 13.23 -50.84
N THR A 269 -6.47 13.19 -49.99
CA THR A 269 -6.19 12.04 -49.11
C THR A 269 -6.29 12.47 -47.65
N ALA A 270 -6.50 11.53 -46.74
CA ALA A 270 -6.66 11.79 -45.31
C ALA A 270 -6.25 10.57 -44.50
N THR A 271 -5.59 10.81 -43.36
CA THR A 271 -5.13 9.75 -42.46
C THR A 271 -5.39 10.14 -41.00
N PRO A 272 -6.06 9.30 -40.19
CA PRO A 272 -6.81 8.09 -40.58
C PRO A 272 -8.15 8.43 -41.25
N VAL A 273 -8.70 7.50 -42.04
CA VAL A 273 -10.07 7.63 -42.61
C VAL A 273 -11.17 7.12 -41.67
N SER A 274 -10.82 6.47 -40.56
CA SER A 274 -11.77 5.98 -39.56
C SER A 274 -11.14 5.85 -38.18
N GLY A 275 -11.95 5.99 -37.13
CA GLY A 275 -11.54 5.79 -35.75
C GLY A 275 -12.48 6.47 -34.75
N GLN A 276 -12.18 6.30 -33.46
CA GLN A 276 -13.05 6.74 -32.36
C GLN A 276 -13.04 8.26 -32.13
N ALA A 277 -14.18 8.82 -31.72
CA ALA A 277 -14.27 10.23 -31.31
C ALA A 277 -13.48 10.51 -30.01
N PRO A 278 -12.76 11.65 -29.89
CA PRO A 278 -12.51 12.65 -30.91
C PRO A 278 -11.40 12.24 -31.88
N LEU A 279 -11.70 12.20 -33.19
CA LEU A 279 -10.78 11.74 -34.22
C LEU A 279 -10.06 12.92 -34.88
N THR A 280 -8.76 13.07 -34.60
CA THR A 280 -7.88 13.97 -35.36
C THR A 280 -7.45 13.29 -36.65
N VAL A 281 -7.63 14.00 -37.77
CA VAL A 281 -7.30 13.55 -39.12
C VAL A 281 -6.41 14.59 -39.79
N SER A 282 -5.27 14.13 -40.29
CA SER A 282 -4.37 14.94 -41.12
C SER A 282 -4.77 14.75 -42.59
N PHE A 283 -5.14 15.85 -43.25
CA PHE A 283 -5.55 15.86 -44.65
C PHE A 283 -4.38 16.29 -45.55
N ASN A 284 -4.35 15.75 -46.76
CA ASN A 284 -3.34 16.05 -47.76
C ASN A 284 -3.98 16.34 -49.11
N GLY A 285 -3.78 17.58 -49.59
CA GLY A 285 -4.24 18.05 -50.90
C GLY A 285 -3.10 18.28 -51.90
N LYS A 286 -1.84 18.11 -51.45
CA LYS A 286 -0.61 18.46 -52.18
C LYS A 286 -0.49 17.80 -53.55
N ASP A 287 -1.07 16.62 -53.71
CA ASP A 287 -1.00 15.82 -54.94
C ASP A 287 -2.06 16.22 -55.99
N SER A 288 -2.86 17.26 -55.68
CA SER A 288 -3.69 17.96 -56.67
C SER A 288 -2.79 18.63 -57.72
N SER A 289 -3.18 18.55 -58.99
CA SER A 289 -2.37 19.02 -60.12
C SER A 289 -3.18 19.90 -61.08
N ASP A 290 -2.49 20.68 -61.91
CA ASP A 290 -3.07 21.62 -62.88
C ASP A 290 -2.03 21.94 -63.98
N ASP A 291 -2.45 22.34 -65.18
CA ASP A 291 -1.52 22.62 -66.29
C ASP A 291 -0.93 24.05 -66.30
N VAL A 292 -1.45 24.97 -65.48
CA VAL A 292 -0.97 26.37 -65.40
C VAL A 292 -0.57 26.80 -63.98
N SER A 293 -1.39 26.56 -62.95
CA SER A 293 -1.05 26.33 -61.52
C SER A 293 -2.24 26.61 -60.60
N ILE A 294 -2.47 25.70 -59.63
CA ILE A 294 -3.46 25.88 -58.56
C ILE A 294 -3.11 27.11 -57.70
N GLN A 295 -4.05 28.03 -57.56
CA GLN A 295 -3.96 29.22 -56.69
C GLN A 295 -4.62 29.01 -55.33
N ASN A 296 -5.82 28.40 -55.29
CA ASN A 296 -6.60 28.25 -54.07
C ASN A 296 -6.83 26.78 -53.71
N TYR A 297 -6.86 26.51 -52.39
CA TYR A 297 -7.31 25.27 -51.78
C TYR A 297 -8.44 25.62 -50.79
N ALA A 298 -9.52 24.85 -50.79
CA ALA A 298 -10.63 25.04 -49.86
C ALA A 298 -11.22 23.68 -49.42
N TRP A 299 -10.94 23.32 -48.18
CA TRP A 299 -11.49 22.15 -47.49
C TRP A 299 -12.79 22.50 -46.77
N ASP A 300 -13.82 21.67 -46.93
CA ASP A 300 -15.09 21.67 -46.20
C ASP A 300 -15.23 20.33 -45.47
N PHE A 301 -15.15 20.35 -44.14
CA PHE A 301 -15.15 19.15 -43.29
C PHE A 301 -16.56 18.61 -43.00
N LYS A 302 -17.63 19.26 -43.48
CA LYS A 302 -19.06 18.90 -43.27
C LYS A 302 -19.59 18.94 -41.83
N ASP A 303 -18.76 19.26 -40.84
CA ASP A 303 -19.15 19.59 -39.46
C ASP A 303 -19.48 21.10 -39.27
N GLY A 304 -19.28 21.91 -40.31
CA GLY A 304 -19.41 23.36 -40.29
C GLY A 304 -18.08 24.12 -40.19
N GLN A 305 -16.95 23.42 -40.09
CA GLN A 305 -15.60 23.97 -40.22
C GLN A 305 -15.02 23.75 -41.62
N GLY A 306 -13.92 24.44 -41.91
CA GLY A 306 -13.18 24.32 -43.16
C GLY A 306 -11.80 24.99 -43.07
N SER A 307 -10.97 24.79 -44.09
CA SER A 307 -9.59 25.31 -44.12
C SER A 307 -9.12 25.67 -45.53
N THR A 308 -8.18 26.61 -45.64
CA THR A 308 -7.51 26.97 -46.90
C THR A 308 -6.03 26.61 -46.91
N ALA A 309 -5.58 25.77 -45.98
CA ALA A 309 -4.27 25.15 -46.05
C ALA A 309 -4.29 24.00 -47.08
N ILE A 310 -3.15 23.74 -47.73
CA ILE A 310 -2.99 22.62 -48.66
C ILE A 310 -3.20 21.29 -47.89
N ASN A 311 -2.51 21.16 -46.75
CA ASN A 311 -2.55 20.00 -45.86
C ASN A 311 -2.95 20.44 -44.44
N PRO A 312 -4.26 20.56 -44.14
CA PRO A 312 -4.74 20.89 -42.80
C PRO A 312 -4.85 19.64 -41.91
N GLU A 313 -4.80 19.86 -40.59
CA GLU A 313 -5.29 18.89 -39.61
C GLU A 313 -6.63 19.37 -39.07
N HIS A 314 -7.56 18.44 -38.80
CA HIS A 314 -8.87 18.74 -38.23
C HIS A 314 -9.31 17.63 -37.27
N THR A 315 -10.06 17.99 -36.22
CA THR A 315 -10.51 17.03 -35.19
C THR A 315 -12.03 16.98 -35.16
N PHE A 316 -12.59 15.83 -35.52
CA PHE A 316 -14.02 15.55 -35.41
C PHE A 316 -14.34 15.12 -33.98
N THR A 317 -15.19 15.88 -33.29
CA THR A 317 -15.52 15.65 -31.86
C THR A 317 -16.81 14.87 -31.62
N GLU A 318 -17.58 14.58 -32.67
CA GLU A 318 -18.83 13.83 -32.61
C GLU A 318 -18.72 12.61 -33.55
N ALA A 319 -19.39 11.50 -33.21
CA ALA A 319 -19.45 10.33 -34.08
C ALA A 319 -20.33 10.60 -35.31
N GLY A 320 -19.95 10.07 -36.46
CA GLY A 320 -20.63 10.33 -37.72
C GLY A 320 -19.81 10.00 -38.97
N SER A 321 -20.44 10.13 -40.13
CA SER A 321 -19.79 9.94 -41.43
C SER A 321 -19.67 11.29 -42.15
N TYR A 322 -18.44 11.81 -42.25
CA TYR A 322 -18.13 13.13 -42.81
C TYR A 322 -17.55 12.98 -44.22
N GLN A 323 -18.32 13.37 -45.25
CA GLN A 323 -17.84 13.39 -46.64
C GLN A 323 -17.04 14.68 -46.89
N VAL A 324 -15.82 14.75 -46.37
CA VAL A 324 -14.94 15.92 -46.48
C VAL A 324 -14.64 16.21 -47.95
N THR A 325 -14.78 17.47 -48.37
CA THR A 325 -14.54 17.91 -49.76
C THR A 325 -13.34 18.86 -49.81
N LEU A 326 -12.39 18.59 -50.71
CA LEU A 326 -11.41 19.58 -51.17
C LEU A 326 -11.92 20.20 -52.47
N THR A 327 -11.88 21.52 -52.58
CA THR A 327 -11.95 22.25 -53.84
C THR A 327 -10.59 22.87 -54.14
N VAL A 328 -10.12 22.75 -55.38
CA VAL A 328 -8.95 23.47 -55.90
C VAL A 328 -9.34 24.35 -57.07
N GLU A 329 -8.66 25.50 -57.23
CA GLU A 329 -8.94 26.51 -58.27
C GLU A 329 -7.62 27.02 -58.88
N ASP A 330 -7.57 27.18 -60.21
CA ASP A 330 -6.42 27.69 -60.96
C ASP A 330 -6.31 29.23 -60.97
N ALA A 331 -5.47 29.79 -61.85
CA ALA A 331 -5.33 31.24 -62.03
C ALA A 331 -6.37 31.87 -62.98
N GLU A 332 -7.12 31.05 -63.71
CA GLU A 332 -8.09 31.41 -64.75
C GLU A 332 -9.55 31.39 -64.21
N GLY A 333 -9.77 30.78 -63.04
CA GLY A 333 -11.07 30.62 -62.37
C GLY A 333 -11.77 29.29 -62.68
N LEU A 334 -11.05 28.27 -63.13
CA LEU A 334 -11.55 26.89 -63.25
C LEU A 334 -11.23 26.12 -61.97
N SER A 335 -12.11 25.19 -61.60
CA SER A 335 -12.02 24.45 -60.33
C SER A 335 -12.56 23.03 -60.44
N ASP A 336 -12.05 22.17 -59.55
CA ASP A 336 -12.44 20.77 -59.42
C ASP A 336 -12.54 20.37 -57.94
N GLN A 337 -13.21 19.23 -57.66
CA GLN A 337 -13.49 18.76 -56.31
C GLN A 337 -13.20 17.27 -56.10
N ALA A 338 -12.34 16.99 -55.13
CA ALA A 338 -12.13 15.65 -54.57
C ALA A 338 -12.90 15.52 -53.25
N SER A 339 -13.21 14.30 -52.83
CA SER A 339 -13.80 14.06 -51.50
C SER A 339 -13.35 12.74 -50.91
N VAL A 340 -13.15 12.75 -49.59
CA VAL A 340 -12.75 11.60 -48.76
C VAL A 340 -13.77 11.43 -47.64
N THR A 341 -14.16 10.20 -47.34
CA THR A 341 -15.14 9.94 -46.28
C THR A 341 -14.42 9.55 -45.01
N ILE A 342 -14.61 10.35 -43.95
CA ILE A 342 -14.12 10.05 -42.60
C ILE A 342 -15.26 9.40 -41.82
N THR A 343 -15.00 8.24 -41.20
CA THR A 343 -15.97 7.53 -40.36
C THR A 343 -15.53 7.62 -38.90
N VAL A 344 -16.18 8.49 -38.14
CA VAL A 344 -15.93 8.68 -36.71
C VAL A 344 -16.89 7.80 -35.93
N GLU A 345 -16.35 6.93 -35.09
CA GLU A 345 -17.09 5.95 -34.32
C GLU A 345 -17.44 6.48 -32.91
N GLU A 346 -18.44 5.87 -32.27
CA GLU A 346 -18.81 6.16 -30.87
C GLU A 346 -17.86 5.42 -29.92
N PRO A 347 -17.25 6.11 -28.93
CA PRO A 347 -16.19 5.55 -28.10
C PRO A 347 -16.63 4.31 -27.32
N ASP A 348 -15.73 3.35 -27.18
CA ASP A 348 -15.97 2.07 -26.49
C ASP A 348 -16.44 2.29 -25.03
N ASN A 349 -17.75 2.13 -24.77
CA ASN A 349 -18.35 2.24 -23.45
C ASN A 349 -17.72 1.23 -22.47
N ALA A 350 -17.01 1.72 -21.46
CA ALA A 350 -16.53 0.86 -20.38
C ALA A 350 -17.69 0.44 -19.46
N ALA A 351 -17.57 -0.69 -18.78
CA ALA A 351 -18.55 -1.03 -17.75
C ALA A 351 -18.37 -0.10 -16.52
N PRO A 352 -19.46 0.32 -15.86
CA PRO A 352 -19.38 1.15 -14.66
C PRO A 352 -18.63 0.43 -13.54
N VAL A 353 -18.08 1.19 -12.60
CA VAL A 353 -17.46 0.67 -11.38
C VAL A 353 -18.36 0.97 -10.19
N ALA A 354 -18.91 -0.09 -9.58
CA ALA A 354 -19.66 0.01 -8.35
C ALA A 354 -18.72 0.32 -7.18
N ARG A 355 -19.11 1.28 -6.33
CA ARG A 355 -18.54 1.47 -5.00
C ARG A 355 -19.64 1.74 -3.99
N ALA A 356 -19.91 0.74 -3.17
CA ALA A 356 -20.90 0.76 -2.11
C ALA A 356 -20.24 1.31 -0.83
N ASN A 357 -20.74 2.44 -0.32
CA ASN A 357 -20.33 2.97 0.98
C ASN A 357 -21.52 3.04 1.94
N ALA A 358 -21.22 3.06 3.25
CA ALA A 358 -22.18 3.26 4.32
C ALA A 358 -21.57 4.14 5.43
N ASN A 359 -22.39 4.95 6.11
CA ASN A 359 -21.95 5.76 7.26
C ASN A 359 -21.54 4.92 8.49
N THR A 360 -22.06 3.69 8.59
CA THR A 360 -21.64 2.67 9.56
C THR A 360 -21.87 1.28 8.98
N THR A 361 -21.03 0.32 9.37
CA THR A 361 -21.17 -1.11 9.06
C THR A 361 -21.58 -1.94 10.27
N GLU A 362 -21.74 -1.34 11.46
CA GLU A 362 -22.16 -2.05 12.67
C GLU A 362 -22.94 -1.14 13.64
N GLY A 363 -23.72 -1.75 14.53
CA GLY A 363 -24.43 -1.08 15.62
C GLY A 363 -25.68 -1.81 16.10
N PRO A 364 -26.28 -1.39 17.23
CA PRO A 364 -27.45 -2.05 17.80
C PRO A 364 -28.73 -1.78 16.99
N ALA A 365 -29.63 -2.76 16.93
CA ALA A 365 -30.97 -2.57 16.40
C ALA A 365 -31.78 -1.55 17.25
N PRO A 366 -32.60 -0.67 16.65
CA PRO A 366 -32.74 -0.43 15.21
C PRO A 366 -31.58 0.43 14.68
N LEU A 367 -30.84 -0.09 13.72
CA LEU A 367 -29.69 0.60 13.13
C LEU A 367 -30.10 1.34 11.85
N GLU A 368 -30.10 2.67 11.86
CA GLU A 368 -30.23 3.47 10.64
C GLU A 368 -28.85 3.59 9.95
N VAL A 369 -28.77 3.09 8.72
CA VAL A 369 -27.59 3.17 7.87
C VAL A 369 -27.90 4.08 6.67
N LEU A 370 -27.05 5.08 6.47
CA LEU A 370 -27.04 5.96 5.33
C LEU A 370 -26.04 5.40 4.31
N PHE A 371 -26.55 4.83 3.23
CA PHE A 371 -25.74 4.33 2.13
C PHE A 371 -25.45 5.43 1.13
N ASN A 372 -24.27 5.39 0.50
CA ASN A 372 -23.97 6.21 -0.66
C ASN A 372 -23.27 5.42 -1.76
N ALA A 373 -23.53 5.83 -3.00
CA ALA A 373 -22.86 5.36 -4.21
C ALA A 373 -22.03 6.49 -4.86
N ASP A 374 -21.63 7.51 -4.08
CA ASP A 374 -20.98 8.70 -4.62
C ASP A 374 -19.56 8.46 -5.14
N SER A 375 -18.92 7.37 -4.72
CA SER A 375 -17.64 6.90 -5.26
C SER A 375 -17.77 5.96 -6.46
N SER A 376 -19.00 5.62 -6.89
CA SER A 376 -19.21 4.83 -8.12
C SER A 376 -18.95 5.71 -9.34
N SER A 377 -18.26 5.18 -10.35
CA SER A 377 -17.75 5.92 -11.51
C SER A 377 -18.02 5.19 -12.82
N ASP A 378 -18.09 5.94 -13.90
CA ASP A 378 -18.38 5.46 -15.26
C ASP A 378 -17.83 6.50 -16.25
N ASP A 379 -17.50 6.12 -17.48
CA ASP A 379 -16.97 7.03 -18.51
C ASP A 379 -18.06 7.86 -19.19
N GLN A 380 -19.26 7.28 -19.40
CA GLN A 380 -20.39 7.97 -20.05
C GLN A 380 -21.43 8.51 -19.07
N GLY A 381 -21.61 7.83 -17.93
CA GLY A 381 -22.39 8.25 -16.77
C GLY A 381 -23.40 7.20 -16.28
N ILE A 382 -23.31 6.84 -14.99
CA ILE A 382 -24.25 5.91 -14.34
C ILE A 382 -25.69 6.43 -14.40
N THR A 383 -26.55 5.75 -15.17
CA THR A 383 -27.98 6.10 -15.35
C THR A 383 -28.86 5.58 -14.22
N SER A 384 -28.49 4.48 -13.56
CA SER A 384 -29.30 3.91 -12.48
C SER A 384 -28.50 3.15 -11.41
N TYR A 385 -29.09 3.11 -10.22
CA TYR A 385 -28.55 2.49 -9.01
C TYR A 385 -29.61 1.52 -8.48
N GLN A 386 -29.18 0.36 -7.99
CA GLN A 386 -30.06 -0.63 -7.38
C GLN A 386 -29.37 -1.22 -6.14
N TRP A 387 -29.81 -0.78 -4.97
CA TRP A 387 -29.44 -1.37 -3.69
C TRP A 387 -30.36 -2.55 -3.36
N ASN A 388 -29.79 -3.62 -2.84
CA ASN A 388 -30.49 -4.73 -2.16
C ASN A 388 -29.87 -4.87 -0.77
N PHE A 389 -30.69 -4.81 0.29
CA PHE A 389 -30.20 -4.71 1.66
C PHE A 389 -30.00 -6.06 2.37
N GLY A 390 -30.11 -7.19 1.67
CA GLY A 390 -29.93 -8.53 2.25
C GLY A 390 -31.11 -9.03 3.10
N ASP A 391 -31.96 -8.13 3.61
CA ASP A 391 -33.18 -8.43 4.36
C ASP A 391 -34.43 -8.67 3.47
N GLY A 392 -34.24 -8.72 2.15
CA GLY A 392 -35.31 -8.81 1.15
C GLY A 392 -35.89 -7.46 0.72
N THR A 393 -35.42 -6.33 1.27
CA THR A 393 -35.79 -4.98 0.80
C THR A 393 -34.73 -4.37 -0.12
N SER A 394 -35.12 -3.36 -0.89
CA SER A 394 -34.30 -2.75 -1.95
C SER A 394 -34.61 -1.26 -2.15
N SER A 395 -33.72 -0.52 -2.81
CA SER A 395 -33.93 0.88 -3.18
C SER A 395 -33.24 1.24 -4.50
N THR A 396 -33.84 2.14 -5.28
CA THR A 396 -33.27 2.68 -6.54
C THR A 396 -32.71 4.09 -6.40
N ASN A 397 -32.71 4.66 -5.20
CA ASN A 397 -32.05 5.96 -4.94
C ASN A 397 -30.53 5.77 -4.92
N LYS A 398 -29.76 6.74 -5.43
CA LYS A 398 -28.29 6.72 -5.37
C LYS A 398 -27.78 6.53 -3.92
N ASN A 399 -28.29 7.36 -3.02
CA ASN A 399 -27.90 7.42 -1.61
C ASN A 399 -29.13 7.21 -0.69
N PRO A 400 -29.53 5.96 -0.40
CA PRO A 400 -30.69 5.69 0.45
C PRO A 400 -30.34 5.63 1.95
N SER A 401 -31.26 6.10 2.80
CA SER A 401 -31.32 5.64 4.19
C SER A 401 -32.06 4.30 4.25
N LYS A 402 -31.62 3.41 5.14
CA LYS A 402 -32.24 2.12 5.44
C LYS A 402 -32.06 1.81 6.93
N THR A 403 -33.16 1.60 7.64
CA THR A 403 -33.15 1.07 9.01
C THR A 403 -33.23 -0.45 9.01
N PHE A 404 -32.36 -1.10 9.78
CA PHE A 404 -32.40 -2.52 10.09
C PHE A 404 -32.94 -2.71 11.52
N SER A 405 -34.12 -3.33 11.65
CA SER A 405 -34.86 -3.40 12.92
C SER A 405 -34.55 -4.63 13.78
N GLU A 406 -33.84 -5.62 13.25
CA GLU A 406 -33.52 -6.87 13.91
C GLU A 406 -32.01 -7.14 13.87
N ALA A 407 -31.50 -7.84 14.89
CA ALA A 407 -30.09 -8.21 14.96
C ALA A 407 -29.77 -9.33 13.96
N GLY A 408 -28.67 -9.17 13.23
CA GLY A 408 -28.28 -10.07 12.15
C GLY A 408 -27.11 -9.51 11.33
N GLU A 409 -26.55 -10.35 10.46
CA GLU A 409 -25.54 -9.94 9.48
C GLU A 409 -26.22 -9.82 8.11
N TYR A 410 -26.15 -8.63 7.51
CA TYR A 410 -26.84 -8.30 6.26
C TYR A 410 -25.81 -7.99 5.17
N THR A 411 -25.73 -8.86 4.15
CA THR A 411 -24.95 -8.58 2.94
C THR A 411 -25.74 -7.63 2.04
N VAL A 412 -25.39 -6.35 2.09
CA VAL A 412 -25.94 -5.31 1.23
C VAL A 412 -25.17 -5.30 -0.09
N ARG A 413 -25.88 -5.27 -1.22
CA ARG A 413 -25.29 -5.16 -2.56
C ARG A 413 -25.78 -3.90 -3.26
N LEU A 414 -24.84 -3.11 -3.78
CA LEU A 414 -25.09 -2.12 -4.81
C LEU A 414 -24.94 -2.78 -6.18
N THR A 415 -25.82 -2.42 -7.11
CA THR A 415 -25.63 -2.62 -8.55
C THR A 415 -25.76 -1.27 -9.23
N VAL A 416 -24.83 -0.93 -10.11
CA VAL A 416 -24.87 0.28 -10.94
C VAL A 416 -25.01 -0.09 -12.41
N LYS A 417 -25.52 0.85 -13.22
CA LYS A 417 -25.74 0.67 -14.66
C LYS A 417 -25.48 1.98 -15.42
N ASP A 418 -24.75 1.89 -16.53
CA ASP A 418 -24.45 2.95 -17.51
C ASP A 418 -25.65 3.21 -18.47
N ALA A 419 -25.39 3.81 -19.64
CA ALA A 419 -26.39 4.08 -20.67
C ALA A 419 -26.71 2.88 -21.57
N ASP A 420 -25.70 2.26 -22.18
CA ASP A 420 -25.85 1.14 -23.13
C ASP A 420 -26.32 -0.15 -22.45
N GLY A 421 -25.85 -0.36 -21.22
CA GLY A 421 -26.50 -1.19 -20.23
C GLY A 421 -25.64 -2.24 -19.56
N ALA A 422 -24.31 -2.06 -19.56
CA ALA A 422 -23.43 -2.85 -18.71
C ALA A 422 -23.62 -2.48 -17.24
N THR A 423 -23.17 -3.37 -16.36
CA THR A 423 -23.43 -3.29 -14.92
C THR A 423 -22.29 -3.87 -14.11
N ASP A 424 -22.01 -3.26 -12.97
CA ASP A 424 -21.11 -3.81 -11.94
C ASP A 424 -21.79 -3.83 -10.57
N THR A 425 -21.24 -4.60 -9.64
CA THR A 425 -21.78 -4.79 -8.29
C THR A 425 -20.71 -4.81 -7.20
N ASP A 426 -20.96 -4.04 -6.13
CA ASP A 426 -20.13 -4.02 -4.92
C ASP A 426 -20.97 -4.41 -3.69
N THR A 427 -20.33 -4.94 -2.65
CA THR A 427 -21.00 -5.53 -1.48
C THR A 427 -20.41 -5.08 -0.15
N LEU A 428 -21.30 -4.68 0.76
CA LEU A 428 -21.01 -4.36 2.15
C LEU A 428 -21.64 -5.40 3.07
N THR A 429 -20.99 -5.70 4.19
CA THR A 429 -21.62 -6.40 5.31
C THR A 429 -22.01 -5.40 6.39
N ILE A 430 -23.28 -5.43 6.81
CA ILE A 430 -23.81 -4.65 7.93
C ILE A 430 -24.12 -5.60 9.10
N THR A 431 -23.43 -5.43 10.22
CA THR A 431 -23.56 -6.29 11.41
C THR A 431 -24.40 -5.59 12.46
N VAL A 432 -25.69 -5.92 12.52
CA VAL A 432 -26.64 -5.34 13.48
C VAL A 432 -26.63 -6.19 14.74
N THR A 433 -26.27 -5.60 15.87
CA THR A 433 -26.27 -6.27 17.18
C THR A 433 -27.64 -6.14 17.86
N ALA A 434 -27.86 -6.92 18.91
CA ALA A 434 -29.08 -6.80 19.71
C ALA A 434 -29.22 -5.38 20.28
N SER A 435 -30.45 -4.85 20.31
CA SER A 435 -30.75 -3.57 20.95
C SER A 435 -30.18 -3.56 22.37
N GLN A 436 -29.41 -2.53 22.71
CA GLN A 436 -29.17 -2.23 24.12
C GLN A 436 -30.51 -1.93 24.80
N ALA A 437 -30.63 -2.27 26.08
CA ALA A 437 -31.78 -1.87 26.86
C ALA A 437 -31.83 -0.33 26.94
N ALA A 438 -33.04 0.24 27.02
CA ALA A 438 -33.18 1.66 27.26
C ALA A 438 -32.65 1.99 28.67
N ASN A 439 -31.70 2.92 28.75
CA ASN A 439 -31.10 3.43 29.99
C ASN A 439 -32.18 3.71 31.04
N GLN A 440 -32.06 3.07 32.19
CA GLN A 440 -33.00 3.23 33.30
C GLN A 440 -32.57 4.40 34.19
N ALA A 441 -33.43 4.82 35.10
CA ALA A 441 -32.99 5.72 36.16
C ALA A 441 -32.09 4.93 37.14
N PRO A 442 -31.08 5.57 37.75
CA PRO A 442 -30.31 4.94 38.81
C PRO A 442 -31.23 4.54 39.96
N VAL A 443 -30.86 3.52 40.72
CA VAL A 443 -31.49 3.18 42.00
C VAL A 443 -30.67 3.79 43.11
N ALA A 444 -31.27 4.66 43.92
CA ALA A 444 -30.66 5.22 45.12
C ALA A 444 -30.69 4.20 46.26
N VAL A 445 -29.58 4.09 47.00
CA VAL A 445 -29.53 3.34 48.26
C VAL A 445 -28.71 4.13 49.27
N ALA A 446 -29.38 4.70 50.27
CA ALA A 446 -28.82 5.49 51.34
C ALA A 446 -28.50 4.58 52.54
N LYS A 447 -27.25 4.63 53.04
CA LYS A 447 -26.87 3.95 54.29
C LYS A 447 -26.05 4.85 55.21
N ALA A 448 -26.09 4.53 56.50
CA ALA A 448 -25.34 5.20 57.56
C ALA A 448 -24.67 4.17 58.49
N SER A 449 -23.52 4.52 59.07
CA SER A 449 -22.75 3.65 59.97
C SER A 449 -23.45 3.34 61.30
N VAL A 450 -24.32 4.26 61.74
CA VAL A 450 -25.22 4.14 62.89
C VAL A 450 -26.51 4.88 62.56
N LEU A 451 -27.65 4.41 63.06
CA LEU A 451 -28.95 5.09 62.91
C LEU A 451 -29.38 5.85 64.18
N SER A 452 -28.70 5.62 65.31
CA SER A 452 -28.97 6.34 66.56
C SER A 452 -27.75 6.39 67.47
N GLY A 453 -27.65 7.41 68.32
CA GLY A 453 -26.58 7.53 69.31
C GLY A 453 -26.71 8.77 70.20
N ASN A 454 -25.71 9.05 71.03
CA ASN A 454 -25.67 10.28 71.84
C ASN A 454 -24.94 11.40 71.12
N ALA A 455 -25.36 12.65 71.32
CA ALA A 455 -24.62 13.83 70.89
C ALA A 455 -23.28 13.98 71.66
N PRO A 456 -22.16 14.36 71.01
CA PRO A 456 -22.00 14.48 69.56
C PRO A 456 -21.89 13.09 68.88
N LEU A 457 -22.62 12.89 67.79
CA LEU A 457 -22.67 11.62 67.05
C LEU A 457 -21.98 11.74 65.69
N ASP A 458 -20.87 11.02 65.51
CA ASP A 458 -20.23 10.87 64.21
C ASP A 458 -20.93 9.76 63.38
N VAL A 459 -21.36 10.12 62.17
CA VAL A 459 -22.06 9.23 61.23
C VAL A 459 -21.34 9.26 59.89
N GLN A 460 -20.91 8.10 59.41
CA GLN A 460 -20.41 7.92 58.06
C GLN A 460 -21.55 7.43 57.16
N PHE A 461 -21.78 8.14 56.05
CA PHE A 461 -22.80 7.82 55.06
C PHE A 461 -22.20 7.06 53.88
N ASN A 462 -23.00 6.19 53.28
CA ASN A 462 -22.59 5.29 52.20
C ASN A 462 -23.68 5.22 51.11
N SER A 463 -23.25 5.34 49.85
CA SER A 463 -24.05 5.21 48.63
C SER A 463 -23.51 4.14 47.67
N ASN A 464 -22.53 3.31 48.10
CA ASN A 464 -21.88 2.31 47.25
C ASN A 464 -22.85 1.33 46.59
N ASP A 465 -24.01 1.11 47.21
CA ASP A 465 -25.02 0.14 46.79
C ASP A 465 -26.09 0.76 45.89
N SER A 466 -26.00 2.08 45.66
CA SER A 466 -26.73 2.74 44.58
C SER A 466 -26.17 2.23 43.24
N SER A 467 -27.05 1.85 42.33
CA SER A 467 -26.70 1.17 41.08
C SER A 467 -27.40 1.80 39.88
N ASP A 468 -26.87 1.56 38.68
CA ASP A 468 -27.33 2.13 37.42
C ASP A 468 -26.83 1.25 36.27
N ASP A 469 -27.55 1.15 35.15
CA ASP A 469 -27.13 0.30 34.03
C ASP A 469 -26.06 0.94 33.12
N ASN A 470 -25.82 2.25 33.20
CA ASN A 470 -24.78 2.97 32.44
C ASN A 470 -23.80 3.79 33.32
N GLY A 471 -24.09 3.95 34.61
CA GLY A 471 -23.17 4.42 35.66
C GLY A 471 -23.56 5.75 36.32
N ILE A 472 -23.59 5.76 37.65
CA ILE A 472 -23.86 6.95 38.47
C ILE A 472 -22.69 7.94 38.40
N VAL A 473 -22.93 9.13 37.85
CA VAL A 473 -21.94 10.21 37.71
C VAL A 473 -22.00 11.25 38.84
N SER A 474 -23.10 11.35 39.60
CA SER A 474 -23.20 12.29 40.71
C SER A 474 -24.03 11.79 41.89
N TYR A 475 -23.72 12.35 43.06
CA TYR A 475 -24.29 12.03 44.36
C TYR A 475 -24.59 13.36 45.07
N TYR A 476 -25.71 13.44 45.77
CA TYR A 476 -26.09 14.62 46.57
C TYR A 476 -26.77 14.16 47.85
N TRP A 477 -26.19 14.49 48.99
CA TRP A 477 -26.67 14.21 50.33
C TRP A 477 -27.21 15.48 50.98
N ASP A 478 -28.51 15.51 51.31
CA ASP A 478 -29.08 16.51 52.21
C ASP A 478 -29.19 15.89 53.61
N PHE A 479 -28.63 16.56 54.62
CA PHE A 479 -28.66 16.11 56.02
C PHE A 479 -29.75 16.79 56.86
N SER A 480 -30.75 17.44 56.24
CA SER A 480 -31.73 18.33 56.89
C SER A 480 -31.10 19.50 57.68
N THR A 481 -29.95 20.00 57.20
CA THR A 481 -29.19 21.11 57.79
C THR A 481 -28.54 21.97 56.69
N ASP A 482 -28.16 23.22 57.00
CA ASP A 482 -27.68 24.24 56.04
C ASP A 482 -26.33 23.94 55.32
N ASP A 483 -25.88 22.69 55.29
CA ASP A 483 -24.58 22.26 54.75
C ASP A 483 -24.65 20.81 54.20
N PRO A 484 -25.21 20.62 52.98
CA PRO A 484 -25.30 19.34 52.26
C PRO A 484 -23.97 18.94 51.60
N SER A 485 -23.85 17.70 51.10
CA SER A 485 -22.60 17.19 50.50
C SER A 485 -22.79 16.54 49.13
N SER A 486 -21.88 16.82 48.20
CA SER A 486 -21.77 16.12 46.89
C SER A 486 -20.72 15.00 46.87
N ALA A 487 -20.11 14.68 48.02
CA ALA A 487 -19.21 13.53 48.12
C ALA A 487 -20.01 12.22 48.07
N LYS A 488 -19.45 11.17 47.43
CA LYS A 488 -20.12 9.86 47.32
C LYS A 488 -20.49 9.29 48.71
N ASN A 489 -19.53 9.27 49.62
CA ASN A 489 -19.64 8.69 50.97
C ASN A 489 -19.16 9.71 52.02
N PRO A 490 -19.99 10.69 52.43
CA PRO A 490 -19.60 11.76 53.34
C PRO A 490 -19.59 11.30 54.81
N VAL A 491 -19.01 12.14 55.69
CA VAL A 491 -19.04 11.97 57.15
C VAL A 491 -19.64 13.23 57.77
N ARG A 492 -20.51 13.06 58.77
CA ARG A 492 -21.21 14.15 59.48
C ARG A 492 -21.10 13.96 60.99
N THR A 493 -20.85 15.04 61.72
CA THR A 493 -20.99 15.05 63.19
C THR A 493 -22.28 15.80 63.55
N PHE A 494 -23.22 15.13 64.19
CA PHE A 494 -24.43 15.76 64.73
C PHE A 494 -24.19 16.16 66.19
N THR A 495 -24.07 17.45 66.47
CA THR A 495 -23.63 17.96 67.79
C THR A 495 -24.76 18.19 68.80
N GLU A 496 -26.01 18.23 68.34
CA GLU A 496 -27.20 18.48 69.16
C GLU A 496 -28.15 17.27 69.12
N PRO A 497 -28.92 16.99 70.19
CA PRO A 497 -29.99 16.00 70.15
C PRO A 497 -31.12 16.41 69.21
N GLY A 498 -31.60 15.47 68.39
CA GLY A 498 -32.63 15.69 67.38
C GLY A 498 -32.85 14.48 66.48
N THR A 499 -33.93 14.50 65.71
CA THR A 499 -34.20 13.55 64.63
C THR A 499 -33.89 14.23 63.31
N TYR A 500 -32.98 13.65 62.52
CA TYR A 500 -32.54 14.20 61.24
C TYR A 500 -32.99 13.27 60.11
N GLU A 501 -33.71 13.81 59.13
CA GLU A 501 -34.09 13.07 57.92
C GLU A 501 -33.04 13.34 56.85
N ILE A 502 -32.38 12.29 56.39
CA ILE A 502 -31.26 12.36 55.47
C ILE A 502 -31.70 11.80 54.11
N SER A 503 -31.47 12.54 53.02
CA SER A 503 -31.73 12.05 51.67
C SER A 503 -30.44 11.91 50.86
N LEU A 504 -30.41 10.90 49.98
CA LEU A 504 -29.40 10.72 48.94
C LEU A 504 -30.11 10.76 47.59
N THR A 505 -29.80 11.76 46.76
CA THR A 505 -30.11 11.73 45.33
C THR A 505 -28.87 11.27 44.55
N VAL A 506 -29.05 10.32 43.63
CA VAL A 506 -28.02 9.90 42.66
C VAL A 506 -28.45 10.22 41.24
N LYS A 507 -27.49 10.49 40.33
CA LYS A 507 -27.77 10.73 38.90
C LYS A 507 -26.83 9.98 37.96
N ASP A 508 -27.36 9.57 36.83
CA ASP A 508 -26.62 9.01 35.69
C ASP A 508 -26.04 10.10 34.77
N ALA A 509 -25.41 9.69 33.66
CA ALA A 509 -24.91 10.60 32.63
C ALA A 509 -26.00 11.28 31.79
N ALA A 510 -27.22 10.74 31.72
CA ALA A 510 -28.35 11.29 30.97
C ALA A 510 -29.15 12.35 31.76
N GLY A 511 -28.92 12.46 33.06
CA GLY A 511 -29.63 13.34 33.99
C GLY A 511 -30.85 12.72 34.67
N LEU A 512 -31.10 11.42 34.47
CA LEU A 512 -32.06 10.65 35.26
C LEU A 512 -31.58 10.56 36.71
N SER A 513 -32.51 10.42 37.64
CA SER A 513 -32.19 10.43 39.07
C SER A 513 -33.26 9.80 39.93
N ASP A 514 -32.82 9.16 41.01
CA ASP A 514 -33.64 8.59 42.07
C ASP A 514 -33.18 9.14 43.44
N THR A 515 -34.00 8.98 44.49
CA THR A 515 -33.71 9.49 45.84
C THR A 515 -34.20 8.56 46.94
N ASP A 516 -33.26 8.08 47.75
CA ASP A 516 -33.53 7.26 48.95
C ASP A 516 -33.32 8.08 50.23
N ASN A 517 -33.97 7.68 51.32
CA ASN A 517 -34.06 8.46 52.56
C ASN A 517 -33.88 7.58 53.79
N LEU A 518 -33.15 8.09 54.79
CA LEU A 518 -32.98 7.42 56.10
C LEU A 518 -33.00 8.43 57.25
N THR A 519 -33.42 7.97 58.43
CA THR A 519 -33.53 8.79 59.63
C THR A 519 -32.38 8.51 60.61
N ILE A 520 -31.83 9.56 61.23
CA ILE A 520 -30.84 9.50 62.31
C ILE A 520 -31.44 10.06 63.61
N GLU A 521 -31.42 9.28 64.70
CA GLU A 521 -31.88 9.72 66.04
C GLU A 521 -30.70 10.04 66.97
N VAL A 522 -30.50 11.32 67.27
CA VAL A 522 -29.45 11.81 68.17
C VAL A 522 -30.06 12.15 69.53
N THR A 523 -29.53 11.53 70.58
CA THR A 523 -30.04 11.62 71.96
C THR A 523 -29.12 12.43 72.86
N GLY A 524 -29.67 13.00 73.93
CA GLY A 524 -28.90 13.69 74.98
C GLY A 524 -28.44 12.73 76.08
N THR A 525 -27.21 12.91 76.58
CA THR A 525 -26.63 12.08 77.65
C THR A 525 -27.31 12.33 79.01
N SER A 526 -28.44 11.65 79.24
CA SER A 526 -29.12 11.66 80.55
C SER A 526 -28.28 10.97 81.63
N SER A 527 -27.96 11.70 82.70
CA SER A 527 -27.03 11.25 83.74
C SER A 527 -27.72 10.49 84.88
N GLY A 528 -27.78 9.15 84.74
CA GLY A 528 -27.83 8.22 85.88
C GLY A 528 -28.95 7.18 85.88
N GLY A 529 -28.80 6.18 86.76
CA GLY A 529 -29.85 5.20 87.12
C GLY A 529 -29.63 3.78 86.60
N SER A 530 -29.07 2.90 87.44
CA SER A 530 -29.02 1.46 87.17
C SER A 530 -30.22 0.73 87.76
N SER A 531 -30.93 -0.06 86.95
CA SER A 531 -31.64 -1.28 87.35
C SER A 531 -32.00 -2.11 86.10
N GLY A 532 -32.22 -3.42 86.24
CA GLY A 532 -32.50 -4.33 85.12
C GLY A 532 -33.79 -5.13 85.29
N GLY A 533 -34.24 -5.79 84.22
CA GLY A 533 -35.44 -6.64 84.21
C GLY A 533 -35.53 -7.47 82.92
N SER A 534 -35.96 -8.74 83.03
CA SER A 534 -35.99 -9.72 81.93
C SER A 534 -37.38 -9.85 81.29
N SER A 535 -37.46 -10.62 80.20
CA SER A 535 -38.65 -11.01 79.40
C SER A 535 -39.33 -9.91 78.57
N GLY A 536 -40.00 -10.19 77.44
CA GLY A 536 -40.08 -11.46 76.70
C GLY A 536 -41.46 -11.68 76.06
N GLY A 537 -41.51 -11.86 74.73
CA GLY A 537 -42.76 -12.09 73.97
C GLY A 537 -42.49 -12.22 72.46
N SER A 538 -43.38 -12.89 71.72
CA SER A 538 -43.19 -13.24 70.30
C SER A 538 -44.40 -12.89 69.43
N THR A 539 -44.22 -13.02 68.11
CA THR A 539 -45.11 -12.82 66.94
C THR A 539 -44.97 -11.46 66.23
N GLY A 540 -44.97 -11.39 64.89
CA GLY A 540 -44.89 -12.48 63.91
C GLY A 540 -45.40 -12.07 62.51
N GLY A 541 -44.53 -12.10 61.50
CA GLY A 541 -44.86 -11.73 60.11
C GLY A 541 -43.74 -12.14 59.14
N SER A 542 -44.08 -12.41 57.88
CA SER A 542 -43.17 -13.00 56.88
C SER A 542 -43.17 -12.22 55.57
N SER A 543 -41.99 -11.74 55.16
CA SER A 543 -41.62 -11.44 53.76
C SER A 543 -40.18 -10.91 53.69
N GLY A 544 -39.47 -11.16 52.58
CA GLY A 544 -38.22 -10.49 52.24
C GLY A 544 -36.99 -11.40 52.27
N GLY A 545 -36.42 -11.68 51.10
CA GLY A 545 -35.05 -12.15 50.99
C GLY A 545 -34.11 -10.96 51.02
N GLY A 546 -33.38 -10.77 52.11
CA GLY A 546 -32.35 -9.74 52.20
C GLY A 546 -31.01 -10.23 51.68
N THR A 547 -30.60 -9.79 50.50
CA THR A 547 -29.18 -9.71 50.12
C THR A 547 -28.53 -8.56 50.89
N SER A 548 -27.25 -8.70 51.23
CA SER A 548 -26.64 -8.00 52.35
C SER A 548 -25.41 -7.22 51.90
N THR A 549 -25.64 -6.10 51.22
CA THR A 549 -24.62 -5.14 50.77
C THR A 549 -23.95 -4.39 51.94
N THR A 550 -23.23 -5.14 52.76
CA THR A 550 -21.87 -4.79 53.18
C THR A 550 -20.91 -4.96 51.99
N ALA A 551 -19.66 -4.50 52.12
CA ALA A 551 -18.58 -5.04 51.30
C ALA A 551 -18.50 -6.56 51.54
N GLY A 552 -18.95 -7.36 50.57
CA GLY A 552 -19.17 -8.80 50.77
C GLY A 552 -20.20 -9.49 49.87
N ASP A 553 -21.10 -8.77 49.18
CA ASP A 553 -22.08 -9.37 48.23
C ASP A 553 -21.40 -9.80 46.91
N TYR A 554 -20.55 -10.81 47.01
CA TYR A 554 -19.80 -11.45 45.93
C TYR A 554 -20.46 -12.78 45.52
N PRO A 555 -20.16 -13.33 44.32
CA PRO A 555 -20.67 -14.64 43.90
C PRO A 555 -20.37 -15.75 44.91
N ALA A 556 -21.29 -16.69 45.08
CA ALA A 556 -21.16 -17.76 46.06
C ALA A 556 -19.87 -18.59 45.84
N GLY A 557 -19.04 -18.68 46.88
CA GLY A 557 -17.70 -19.31 46.81
C GLY A 557 -16.55 -18.34 46.52
N ALA A 558 -16.82 -17.04 46.37
CA ALA A 558 -15.79 -16.01 46.35
C ALA A 558 -14.97 -15.98 47.64
N VAL A 559 -13.71 -15.55 47.53
CA VAL A 559 -12.79 -15.41 48.68
C VAL A 559 -12.15 -14.02 48.71
N LEU A 560 -12.13 -13.40 49.89
CA LEU A 560 -11.37 -12.17 50.14
C LEU A 560 -9.89 -12.51 50.25
N ALA A 561 -9.04 -11.89 49.46
CA ALA A 561 -7.62 -12.17 49.46
C ALA A 561 -6.98 -11.88 50.83
N SER A 562 -7.51 -10.93 51.60
CA SER A 562 -6.97 -10.64 52.93
C SER A 562 -7.17 -11.76 53.97
N SER A 563 -8.10 -12.70 53.74
CA SER A 563 -8.23 -13.88 54.61
C SER A 563 -7.04 -14.85 54.49
N PHE A 564 -6.18 -14.68 53.48
CA PHE A 564 -4.93 -15.44 53.31
C PHE A 564 -3.73 -14.81 54.04
N GLY A 565 -3.97 -13.91 55.00
CA GLY A 565 -2.95 -13.34 55.88
C GLY A 565 -2.33 -12.03 55.38
N TRP A 566 -3.15 -11.07 54.93
CA TRP A 566 -2.65 -9.78 54.45
C TRP A 566 -1.81 -9.04 55.50
N ASN A 567 -0.71 -8.42 55.04
CA ASN A 567 0.20 -7.61 55.82
C ASN A 567 0.46 -6.28 55.09
N ALA A 568 0.24 -5.16 55.77
CA ALA A 568 0.34 -3.80 55.25
C ALA A 568 1.72 -3.41 54.68
N THR A 569 2.77 -4.20 54.96
CA THR A 569 4.16 -3.96 54.51
C THR A 569 4.65 -4.96 53.48
N ASP A 570 3.98 -6.11 53.35
CA ASP A 570 4.24 -7.14 52.35
C ASP A 570 3.07 -8.12 52.26
N ALA A 571 2.15 -7.88 51.33
CA ALA A 571 0.98 -8.71 51.07
C ALA A 571 1.24 -9.82 50.03
N THR A 572 2.49 -10.04 49.60
CA THR A 572 2.84 -10.93 48.48
C THR A 572 2.31 -12.35 48.69
N GLU A 573 2.52 -12.93 49.87
CA GLU A 573 2.08 -14.29 50.17
C GLU A 573 0.55 -14.41 50.17
N ALA A 574 -0.16 -13.48 50.82
CA ALA A 574 -1.62 -13.46 50.84
C ALA A 574 -2.21 -13.32 49.43
N PHE A 575 -1.68 -12.41 48.62
CA PHE A 575 -2.10 -12.18 47.24
C PHE A 575 -1.89 -13.43 46.36
N GLN A 576 -0.72 -14.06 46.45
CA GLN A 576 -0.44 -15.28 45.71
C GLN A 576 -1.28 -16.47 46.18
N ASN A 577 -1.45 -16.65 47.49
CA ASN A 577 -2.23 -17.76 48.05
C ASN A 577 -3.73 -17.63 47.76
N ALA A 578 -4.26 -16.40 47.72
CA ALA A 578 -5.64 -16.14 47.32
C ALA A 578 -5.89 -16.56 45.86
N ILE A 579 -5.04 -16.12 44.91
CA ILE A 579 -5.19 -16.46 43.49
C ILE A 579 -4.96 -17.96 43.24
N LYS A 580 -3.99 -18.58 43.94
CA LYS A 580 -3.71 -20.02 43.89
C LYS A 580 -4.75 -20.89 44.63
N SER A 581 -5.73 -20.30 45.32
CA SER A 581 -6.76 -21.05 46.05
C SER A 581 -7.71 -21.81 45.12
N ASN A 582 -8.52 -22.70 45.68
CA ASN A 582 -9.56 -23.45 44.95
C ASN A 582 -10.79 -22.60 44.56
N SER A 583 -10.82 -21.30 44.86
CA SER A 583 -11.91 -20.42 44.41
C SER A 583 -11.70 -19.95 42.98
N ASN A 584 -12.80 -19.82 42.25
CA ASN A 584 -12.85 -19.23 40.90
C ASN A 584 -13.15 -17.72 40.92
N PHE A 585 -13.43 -17.13 42.09
CA PHE A 585 -13.68 -15.69 42.23
C PHE A 585 -12.87 -15.14 43.41
N ILE A 586 -11.84 -14.35 43.12
CA ILE A 586 -10.90 -13.83 44.10
C ILE A 586 -11.06 -12.32 44.19
N VAL A 587 -11.38 -11.83 45.39
CA VAL A 587 -11.55 -10.40 45.68
C VAL A 587 -10.26 -9.88 46.30
N ILE A 588 -9.57 -8.98 45.61
CA ILE A 588 -8.49 -8.19 46.21
C ILE A 588 -9.15 -7.03 46.94
N ASP A 589 -9.40 -7.22 48.24
CA ASP A 589 -10.28 -6.34 49.02
C ASP A 589 -9.57 -5.08 49.55
N LYS A 590 -10.28 -3.95 49.64
CA LYS A 590 -9.68 -2.66 50.03
C LYS A 590 -9.35 -2.63 51.50
N LYS A 591 -8.06 -2.47 51.81
CA LYS A 591 -7.57 -2.31 53.18
C LYS A 591 -7.23 -0.84 53.48
N ALA A 592 -6.95 -0.57 54.76
CA ALA A 592 -6.46 0.73 55.25
C ALA A 592 -5.05 1.11 54.76
N SER A 593 -4.42 0.26 53.95
CA SER A 593 -3.15 0.51 53.27
C SER A 593 -3.15 -0.25 51.93
N ASP A 594 -2.20 0.07 51.07
CA ASP A 594 -2.09 -0.54 49.74
C ASP A 594 -1.67 -2.02 49.81
N TRP A 595 -1.97 -2.77 48.75
CA TRP A 595 -1.47 -4.13 48.56
C TRP A 595 -0.01 -4.08 48.10
N ILE A 596 0.90 -3.86 49.04
CA ILE A 596 2.34 -3.80 48.78
C ILE A 596 2.85 -5.21 48.47
N ILE A 597 3.34 -5.46 47.26
CA ILE A 597 3.87 -6.78 46.83
C ILE A 597 5.27 -6.70 46.23
N GLN A 598 5.99 -7.81 46.35
CA GLN A 598 7.24 -8.11 45.63
C GLN A 598 6.93 -8.63 44.21
N PRO A 599 7.92 -8.69 43.30
CA PRO A 599 7.73 -9.18 41.93
C PRO A 599 7.03 -10.55 41.92
N THR A 600 5.87 -10.65 41.28
CA THR A 600 4.99 -11.83 41.38
C THR A 600 4.73 -12.45 40.02
N ARG A 601 5.17 -13.70 39.84
CA ARG A 601 4.84 -14.54 38.67
C ARG A 601 3.91 -15.67 39.07
N LEU A 602 2.82 -15.83 38.34
CA LEU A 602 1.82 -16.89 38.52
C LEU A 602 1.78 -17.77 37.28
N PHE A 603 1.99 -19.07 37.46
CA PHE A 603 1.97 -20.06 36.39
C PHE A 603 0.64 -20.81 36.35
N ASP A 604 0.17 -21.14 35.15
CA ASP A 604 -0.92 -22.09 34.87
C ASP A 604 -2.23 -21.81 35.64
N ILE A 605 -2.54 -20.54 35.95
CA ILE A 605 -3.80 -20.18 36.61
C ILE A 605 -4.96 -20.23 35.60
N LYS A 606 -6.09 -20.84 35.98
CA LYS A 606 -7.20 -21.12 35.05
C LYS A 606 -8.57 -20.90 35.69
N ASN A 607 -9.55 -20.54 34.86
CA ASN A 607 -10.97 -20.42 35.21
C ASN A 607 -11.24 -19.50 36.41
N LYS A 608 -10.65 -18.30 36.41
CA LYS A 608 -10.65 -17.37 37.57
C LYS A 608 -11.04 -15.95 37.19
N THR A 609 -11.91 -15.35 37.99
CA THR A 609 -12.09 -13.90 38.05
C THR A 609 -11.28 -13.37 39.23
N ILE A 610 -10.47 -12.34 38.99
CA ILE A 610 -9.68 -11.61 39.99
C ILE A 610 -10.21 -10.18 40.01
N PHE A 611 -11.16 -9.93 40.92
CA PHE A 611 -11.82 -8.65 41.11
C PHE A 611 -11.01 -7.80 42.10
N PHE A 612 -10.65 -6.58 41.72
CA PHE A 612 -10.03 -5.58 42.60
C PHE A 612 -11.09 -4.56 43.02
N GLU A 613 -11.30 -4.38 44.33
CA GLU A 613 -12.24 -3.37 44.82
C GLU A 613 -11.82 -1.93 44.38
N PRO A 614 -12.78 -1.03 44.10
CA PRO A 614 -12.48 0.35 43.73
C PRO A 614 -11.54 1.04 44.73
N GLY A 615 -10.51 1.74 44.21
CA GLY A 615 -9.49 2.39 45.04
C GLY A 615 -8.45 1.45 45.66
N VAL A 616 -8.45 0.15 45.35
CA VAL A 616 -7.32 -0.74 45.65
C VAL A 616 -6.11 -0.32 44.83
N VAL A 617 -4.94 -0.27 45.47
CA VAL A 617 -3.65 -0.12 44.79
C VAL A 617 -2.81 -1.36 45.06
N LEU A 618 -2.45 -2.09 44.00
CA LEU A 618 -1.40 -3.09 44.01
C LEU A 618 -0.08 -2.36 43.80
N ARG A 619 0.74 -2.25 44.86
CA ARG A 619 1.91 -1.37 44.91
C ARG A 619 3.21 -2.17 44.90
N ALA A 620 4.18 -1.74 44.10
CA ALA A 620 5.54 -2.25 44.17
C ALA A 620 6.19 -1.99 45.54
N LYS A 621 6.64 -3.05 46.22
CA LYS A 621 7.45 -2.93 47.44
C LYS A 621 8.76 -2.20 47.13
N SER A 622 8.98 -1.08 47.82
CA SER A 622 10.16 -0.23 47.63
C SER A 622 11.47 -1.02 47.71
N GLY A 623 12.33 -0.86 46.72
CA GLY A 623 13.63 -1.55 46.62
C GLY A 623 13.58 -3.04 46.25
N ALA A 624 12.40 -3.68 46.16
CA ALA A 624 12.29 -5.10 45.80
C ALA A 624 12.49 -5.38 44.30
N PHE A 625 12.42 -4.35 43.46
CA PHE A 625 12.45 -4.43 42.00
C PHE A 625 13.86 -4.13 41.44
N GLY A 626 14.87 -4.76 42.04
CA GLY A 626 16.28 -4.58 41.68
C GLY A 626 16.67 -5.20 40.33
N ASP A 627 16.13 -6.38 40.02
CA ASP A 627 16.26 -7.06 38.73
C ASP A 627 15.59 -6.25 37.61
N THR A 628 16.24 -6.15 36.44
CA THR A 628 15.72 -5.45 35.27
C THR A 628 14.54 -6.17 34.60
N HIS A 629 14.28 -7.44 34.90
CA HIS A 629 13.13 -8.20 34.37
C HIS A 629 12.00 -8.39 35.41
N ALA A 630 12.08 -7.67 36.55
CA ALA A 630 11.11 -7.78 37.63
C ALA A 630 9.75 -7.13 37.27
N VAL A 631 8.72 -7.95 37.07
CA VAL A 631 7.34 -7.52 36.81
C VAL A 631 6.51 -7.52 38.09
N LEU A 632 5.65 -6.52 38.28
CA LEU A 632 4.74 -6.42 39.45
C LEU A 632 3.78 -7.62 39.51
N LEU A 633 3.03 -7.85 38.42
CA LEU A 633 2.29 -9.09 38.20
C LEU A 633 2.52 -9.65 36.79
N MET A 634 3.09 -10.85 36.71
CA MET A 634 3.22 -11.64 35.49
C MET A 634 2.32 -12.87 35.58
N LEU A 635 1.52 -13.10 34.54
CA LEU A 635 0.83 -14.38 34.32
C LEU A 635 1.55 -15.16 33.22
N THR A 636 1.81 -16.44 33.45
CA THR A 636 2.45 -17.35 32.48
C THR A 636 1.56 -18.57 32.24
N ARG A 637 1.21 -18.85 30.98
CA ARG A 637 0.31 -19.95 30.59
C ARG A 637 -1.06 -19.95 31.30
N ALA A 638 -1.51 -18.76 31.75
CA ALA A 638 -2.86 -18.61 32.25
C ALA A 638 -3.88 -18.87 31.13
N SER A 639 -5.03 -19.47 31.44
CA SER A 639 -6.09 -19.71 30.45
C SER A 639 -7.49 -19.51 31.04
N ASN A 640 -8.34 -18.72 30.38
CA ASN A 640 -9.68 -18.33 30.86
C ASN A 640 -9.60 -17.59 32.22
N VAL A 641 -9.09 -16.35 32.19
CA VAL A 641 -8.91 -15.51 33.39
C VAL A 641 -9.38 -14.08 33.12
N THR A 642 -10.30 -13.61 33.96
CA THR A 642 -10.73 -12.20 34.00
C THR A 642 -10.02 -11.49 35.14
N ILE A 643 -9.52 -10.29 34.90
CA ILE A 643 -8.97 -9.38 35.90
C ILE A 643 -9.69 -8.04 35.73
N GLU A 644 -10.41 -7.58 36.75
CA GLU A 644 -11.25 -6.39 36.65
C GLU A 644 -11.14 -5.54 37.91
N GLY A 645 -11.27 -4.22 37.76
CA GLY A 645 -11.18 -3.31 38.90
C GLY A 645 -11.27 -1.86 38.48
N TYR A 646 -12.49 -1.38 38.20
CA TYR A 646 -12.73 0.01 37.84
C TYR A 646 -12.30 0.95 38.99
N GLY A 647 -11.30 1.78 38.73
CA GLY A 647 -10.68 2.65 39.73
C GLY A 647 -9.66 1.96 40.65
N ALA A 648 -9.29 0.69 40.39
CA ALA A 648 -8.13 0.06 40.99
C ALA A 648 -6.85 0.32 40.16
N THR A 649 -5.70 0.27 40.83
CA THR A 649 -4.42 0.74 40.26
C THR A 649 -3.29 -0.26 40.51
N PHE A 650 -2.50 -0.56 39.47
CA PHE A 650 -1.23 -1.27 39.55
C PHE A 650 -0.12 -0.20 39.48
N GLN A 651 0.52 0.08 40.62
CA GLN A 651 1.49 1.17 40.75
C GLN A 651 2.90 0.68 41.07
N MET A 652 3.82 0.96 40.14
CA MET A 652 5.26 0.80 40.32
C MET A 652 5.89 2.08 40.87
N ASN A 653 7.18 2.03 41.25
CA ASN A 653 7.87 3.16 41.88
C ASN A 653 8.86 3.82 40.91
N LYS A 654 8.39 4.49 39.86
CA LYS A 654 9.20 5.02 38.73
C LYS A 654 10.54 5.67 39.13
N SER A 655 10.55 6.42 40.23
CA SER A 655 11.73 7.12 40.77
C SER A 655 12.84 6.21 41.32
N GLU A 656 12.55 4.94 41.63
CA GLU A 656 13.55 3.95 42.08
C GLU A 656 14.38 3.39 40.92
N TYR A 657 13.92 3.54 39.67
CA TYR A 657 14.53 2.91 38.51
C TYR A 657 15.41 3.91 37.74
N THR A 658 16.72 3.86 37.96
CA THR A 658 17.69 4.72 37.26
C THR A 658 17.95 4.25 35.83
N SER A 659 18.31 2.99 35.63
CA SER A 659 18.21 2.28 34.34
C SER A 659 16.74 1.89 34.03
N GLY A 660 16.40 1.59 32.78
CA GLY A 660 15.00 1.44 32.34
C GLY A 660 14.77 0.39 31.26
N GLU A 661 14.85 -0.88 31.65
CA GLU A 661 14.46 -2.04 30.84
C GLU A 661 13.55 -2.95 31.66
N PHE A 662 12.73 -3.77 30.97
CA PHE A 662 11.84 -4.89 31.36
C PHE A 662 11.13 -4.95 32.74
N ARG A 663 11.12 -3.87 33.54
CA ARG A 663 10.39 -3.77 34.81
C ARG A 663 8.91 -3.38 34.60
N HIS A 664 8.15 -4.28 33.99
CA HIS A 664 6.76 -4.03 33.59
C HIS A 664 5.80 -3.96 34.80
N ALA A 665 4.70 -3.21 34.68
CA ALA A 665 3.62 -3.24 35.68
C ALA A 665 2.69 -4.47 35.51
N PHE A 666 2.50 -4.95 34.28
CA PHE A 666 1.76 -6.18 33.99
C PHE A 666 2.33 -6.91 32.77
N LEU A 667 2.36 -8.24 32.80
CA LEU A 667 2.85 -9.06 31.68
C LEU A 667 2.02 -10.35 31.51
N LEU A 668 1.63 -10.64 30.27
CA LEU A 668 1.00 -11.91 29.86
C LEU A 668 1.97 -12.71 28.98
N ASP A 669 2.27 -13.94 29.40
CA ASP A 669 3.37 -14.76 28.90
C ASP A 669 2.86 -16.12 28.41
N GLY A 670 2.56 -16.20 27.10
CA GLY A 670 1.93 -17.38 26.48
C GLY A 670 0.55 -17.70 27.08
N CYS A 671 -0.27 -16.69 27.34
CA CYS A 671 -1.59 -16.83 27.97
C CYS A 671 -2.72 -16.93 26.93
N GLN A 672 -3.86 -17.49 27.33
CA GLN A 672 -5.03 -17.68 26.46
C GLN A 672 -6.32 -17.18 27.13
N ASP A 673 -7.28 -16.64 26.37
CA ASP A 673 -8.61 -16.25 26.87
C ASP A 673 -8.53 -15.35 28.12
N ILE A 674 -7.78 -14.25 28.02
CA ILE A 674 -7.55 -13.31 29.14
C ILE A 674 -8.33 -12.02 28.91
N THR A 675 -9.06 -11.59 29.93
CA THR A 675 -9.81 -10.32 29.92
C THR A 675 -9.29 -9.40 31.03
N VAL A 676 -9.02 -8.14 30.71
CA VAL A 676 -8.50 -7.13 31.64
C VAL A 676 -9.35 -5.86 31.56
N LYS A 677 -10.03 -5.45 32.64
CA LYS A 677 -11.01 -4.33 32.62
C LYS A 677 -10.80 -3.24 33.68
N GLY A 678 -10.92 -1.98 33.27
CA GLY A 678 -11.05 -0.81 34.16
C GLY A 678 -9.81 -0.42 35.00
N LEU A 679 -8.70 -1.14 34.85
CA LEU A 679 -7.48 -0.98 35.65
C LEU A 679 -6.59 0.17 35.16
N THR A 680 -5.90 0.84 36.10
CA THR A 680 -4.82 1.79 35.78
C THR A 680 -3.45 1.18 36.06
N PHE A 681 -2.62 0.98 35.03
CA PHE A 681 -1.22 0.57 35.12
C PHE A 681 -0.31 1.79 35.03
N ARG A 682 0.54 2.04 36.04
CA ARG A 682 1.29 3.29 36.10
C ARG A 682 2.66 3.21 36.77
N ASP A 683 3.48 4.21 36.43
CA ASP A 683 4.78 4.49 37.04
C ASP A 683 5.81 3.33 36.91
N SER A 684 5.72 2.51 35.85
CA SER A 684 6.62 1.36 35.60
C SER A 684 8.06 1.75 35.27
N GLY A 685 9.01 0.82 35.50
CA GLY A 685 10.42 0.95 35.12
C GLY A 685 10.73 0.45 33.70
N GLY A 686 9.93 -0.50 33.21
CA GLY A 686 9.76 -0.87 31.81
C GLY A 686 8.40 -0.37 31.32
N ASP A 687 7.58 -1.25 30.75
CA ASP A 687 6.28 -0.88 30.16
C ASP A 687 5.10 -1.02 31.13
N GLY A 688 3.98 -0.37 30.84
CA GLY A 688 2.74 -0.58 31.61
C GLY A 688 2.20 -2.01 31.45
N ILE A 689 2.07 -2.46 30.20
CA ILE A 689 1.54 -3.78 29.83
C ILE A 689 2.48 -4.42 28.79
N ASN A 690 2.78 -5.72 28.90
CA ASN A 690 3.53 -6.47 27.89
C ASN A 690 2.79 -7.78 27.52
N LEU A 691 2.63 -8.05 26.22
CA LEU A 691 2.05 -9.29 25.69
C LEU A 691 3.12 -10.11 24.96
N ASN A 692 3.37 -11.34 25.43
CA ASN A 692 4.57 -12.11 25.09
C ASN A 692 4.32 -13.63 24.97
N SER A 693 5.38 -14.36 24.67
CA SER A 693 5.41 -15.80 24.40
C SER A 693 6.30 -16.58 25.37
N TYR A 694 5.70 -17.53 26.11
CA TYR A 694 6.44 -18.39 27.05
C TYR A 694 7.47 -19.32 26.38
N THR A 695 7.20 -19.74 25.14
CA THR A 695 8.10 -20.58 24.33
C THR A 695 8.57 -19.83 23.10
N ASP A 696 9.69 -20.27 22.52
CA ASP A 696 10.08 -19.83 21.18
C ASP A 696 8.98 -20.15 20.16
N GLY A 697 8.67 -19.22 19.27
CA GLY A 697 7.52 -19.31 18.34
C GLY A 697 6.13 -19.37 19.00
N GLY A 698 6.03 -19.24 20.33
CA GLY A 698 4.77 -19.12 21.05
C GLY A 698 4.13 -17.74 20.88
N TYR A 699 2.95 -17.57 21.45
CA TYR A 699 2.19 -16.31 21.46
C TYR A 699 1.16 -16.33 22.60
N SER A 700 0.67 -15.17 23.01
CA SER A 700 -0.58 -15.08 23.80
C SER A 700 -1.78 -14.93 22.86
N GLN A 701 -2.92 -15.55 23.16
CA GLN A 701 -4.09 -15.60 22.27
C GLN A 701 -5.40 -15.18 22.95
N ASN A 702 -6.31 -14.54 22.19
CA ASN A 702 -7.65 -14.15 22.66
C ASN A 702 -7.57 -13.26 23.91
N ILE A 703 -6.97 -12.08 23.75
CA ILE A 703 -6.66 -11.15 24.83
C ILE A 703 -7.51 -9.89 24.69
N THR A 704 -8.44 -9.67 25.63
CA THR A 704 -9.26 -8.44 25.71
C THR A 704 -8.71 -7.51 26.80
N ILE A 705 -8.53 -6.24 26.45
CA ILE A 705 -8.08 -5.17 27.34
C ILE A 705 -9.04 -3.99 27.14
N GLU A 706 -9.76 -3.57 28.18
CA GLU A 706 -10.95 -2.71 28.03
C GLU A 706 -11.05 -1.67 29.15
N ASP A 707 -11.34 -0.41 28.79
CA ASP A 707 -11.40 0.75 29.70
C ASP A 707 -10.13 0.94 30.57
N VAL A 708 -8.98 0.46 30.07
CA VAL A 708 -7.70 0.42 30.80
C VAL A 708 -6.90 1.69 30.54
N LYS A 709 -6.17 2.15 31.57
CA LYS A 709 -5.29 3.33 31.47
C LYS A 709 -3.84 2.94 31.75
N SER A 710 -2.92 3.27 30.85
CA SER A 710 -1.48 3.05 30.98
C SER A 710 -0.75 4.39 31.02
N ILE A 711 -0.28 4.81 32.20
CA ILE A 711 0.07 6.22 32.48
C ILE A 711 1.48 6.37 33.06
N ASN A 712 2.25 7.35 32.53
CA ASN A 712 3.56 7.76 33.05
C ASN A 712 4.59 6.62 33.12
N ASN A 713 4.49 5.62 32.25
CA ASN A 713 5.40 4.48 32.24
C ASN A 713 6.78 4.89 31.66
N LYS A 714 7.87 4.21 32.07
CA LYS A 714 9.23 4.67 31.72
C LYS A 714 9.64 4.28 30.29
N ARG A 715 9.34 3.05 29.87
CA ARG A 715 9.36 2.65 28.45
C ARG A 715 7.96 2.84 27.84
N GLN A 716 7.21 1.77 27.55
CA GLN A 716 5.97 1.87 26.77
C GLN A 716 4.71 1.96 27.64
N GLY A 717 3.61 2.43 27.05
CA GLY A 717 2.28 2.23 27.62
C GLY A 717 1.86 0.76 27.49
N MET A 718 1.98 0.20 26.29
CA MET A 718 1.87 -1.24 26.03
C MET A 718 2.90 -1.69 24.99
N SER A 719 3.45 -2.88 25.15
CA SER A 719 4.25 -3.57 24.12
C SER A 719 3.63 -4.93 23.77
N ILE A 720 3.65 -5.28 22.48
CA ILE A 720 3.21 -6.59 21.97
C ILE A 720 4.36 -7.23 21.21
N ILE A 721 4.83 -8.36 21.72
CA ILE A 721 6.00 -9.10 21.22
C ILE A 721 5.58 -10.32 20.40
N SER A 722 4.57 -11.07 20.87
CA SER A 722 3.99 -12.18 20.13
C SER A 722 2.58 -12.46 20.62
N ALA A 723 1.58 -12.10 19.82
CA ALA A 723 0.18 -12.28 20.16
C ALA A 723 -0.70 -12.56 18.93
N GLN A 724 -1.88 -13.12 19.20
CA GLN A 724 -2.93 -13.34 18.22
C GLN A 724 -4.30 -13.02 18.83
N ASP A 725 -5.25 -12.54 18.02
CA ASP A 725 -6.65 -12.30 18.43
C ASP A 725 -6.73 -11.35 19.64
N VAL A 726 -6.12 -10.17 19.51
CA VAL A 726 -6.04 -9.15 20.58
C VAL A 726 -7.06 -8.04 20.31
N TRP A 727 -7.76 -7.63 21.36
CA TRP A 727 -8.75 -6.55 21.33
C TRP A 727 -8.51 -5.56 22.47
N VAL A 728 -8.02 -4.38 22.12
CA VAL A 728 -7.85 -3.25 23.04
C VAL A 728 -8.96 -2.24 22.77
N ARG A 729 -9.84 -2.00 23.74
CA ARG A 729 -11.00 -1.10 23.60
C ARG A 729 -10.95 0.05 24.62
N ASN A 730 -11.40 1.23 24.22
CA ASN A 730 -11.63 2.41 25.08
C ASN A 730 -10.43 2.83 25.97
N SER A 731 -9.22 2.44 25.59
CA SER A 731 -8.05 2.47 26.50
C SER A 731 -7.12 3.65 26.23
N GLU A 732 -6.45 4.13 27.28
CA GLU A 732 -5.62 5.34 27.26
C GLU A 732 -4.13 5.04 27.47
N PHE A 733 -3.27 5.48 26.55
CA PHE A 733 -1.81 5.29 26.58
C PHE A 733 -1.10 6.65 26.67
N LEU A 734 -0.66 7.01 27.88
CA LEU A 734 -0.42 8.40 28.28
C LEU A 734 0.97 8.68 28.88
N SER A 735 1.60 9.75 28.40
CA SER A 735 2.74 10.41 29.06
C SER A 735 3.98 9.53 29.31
N THR A 736 4.24 8.53 28.46
CA THR A 736 5.44 7.69 28.54
C THR A 736 6.72 8.52 28.44
N SER A 737 7.70 8.21 29.29
CA SER A 737 8.91 9.04 29.44
C SER A 737 10.01 8.39 30.31
N GLY A 738 11.24 8.37 29.80
CA GLY A 738 12.46 8.13 30.58
C GLY A 738 13.35 6.97 30.11
N ALA A 739 12.88 6.09 29.21
CA ALA A 739 13.70 5.07 28.54
C ALA A 739 13.13 4.71 27.16
N GLN A 740 13.99 4.67 26.15
CA GLN A 740 13.56 4.45 24.76
C GLN A 740 12.96 3.04 24.56
N PRO A 741 12.01 2.88 23.61
CA PRO A 741 11.52 3.88 22.66
C PRO A 741 10.47 4.87 23.18
N GLU A 742 10.06 4.89 24.45
CA GLU A 742 9.07 5.83 25.02
C GLU A 742 7.72 5.93 24.25
N ALA A 743 7.31 4.90 23.47
CA ALA A 743 6.07 4.93 22.69
C ALA A 743 4.80 4.68 23.54
N GLY A 744 3.65 5.20 23.11
CA GLY A 744 2.34 4.89 23.73
C GLY A 744 2.00 3.40 23.62
N VAL A 745 1.99 2.88 22.39
CA VAL A 745 1.96 1.45 22.08
C VAL A 745 3.10 1.10 21.13
N ASP A 746 3.66 -0.10 21.30
CA ASP A 746 4.75 -0.62 20.49
C ASP A 746 4.52 -2.08 20.07
N LEU A 747 4.51 -2.34 18.76
CA LEU A 747 4.46 -3.69 18.20
C LEU A 747 5.88 -4.07 17.77
N GLU A 748 6.64 -4.67 18.69
CA GLU A 748 8.06 -5.00 18.56
C GLU A 748 8.33 -6.53 18.71
N PRO A 749 7.92 -7.36 17.74
CA PRO A 749 8.28 -8.78 17.69
C PRO A 749 9.78 -8.95 17.42
N ASN A 750 10.40 -9.81 18.21
CA ASN A 750 11.86 -9.96 18.30
C ASN A 750 12.41 -11.14 17.48
N LYS A 751 11.55 -11.91 16.80
CA LYS A 751 11.95 -13.10 16.01
C LYS A 751 11.03 -13.36 14.81
N PRO A 752 11.50 -14.05 13.76
CA PRO A 752 10.68 -14.42 12.60
C PRO A 752 9.50 -15.37 12.88
N ASN A 753 9.51 -16.07 14.01
CA ASN A 753 8.48 -17.05 14.38
C ASN A 753 7.39 -16.47 15.31
N GLN A 754 7.47 -15.19 15.66
CA GLN A 754 6.48 -14.50 16.51
C GLN A 754 5.31 -13.92 15.69
N ARG A 755 4.24 -13.48 16.37
CA ARG A 755 2.96 -13.12 15.74
C ARG A 755 2.48 -11.71 16.08
N LEU A 756 1.92 -11.04 15.08
CA LEU A 756 1.09 -9.84 15.22
C LEU A 756 -0.18 -10.03 14.37
N VAL A 757 -0.99 -11.03 14.72
CA VAL A 757 -2.11 -11.48 13.89
C VAL A 757 -3.45 -11.12 14.55
N ASN A 758 -4.33 -10.42 13.83
CA ASN A 758 -5.63 -9.97 14.35
C ASN A 758 -5.48 -9.12 15.63
N ILE A 759 -4.70 -8.04 15.54
CA ILE A 759 -4.41 -7.10 16.63
C ILE A 759 -5.26 -5.83 16.45
N ASN A 760 -6.23 -5.60 17.33
CA ASN A 760 -7.25 -4.55 17.17
C ASN A 760 -7.18 -3.53 18.30
N PHE A 761 -7.19 -2.24 17.97
CA PHE A 761 -7.35 -1.10 18.89
C PHE A 761 -8.58 -0.29 18.47
N ILE A 762 -9.54 -0.07 19.37
CA ILE A 762 -10.82 0.58 19.07
C ILE A 762 -11.16 1.62 20.14
N GLY A 763 -11.51 2.85 19.76
CA GLY A 763 -11.86 3.91 20.71
C GLY A 763 -10.69 4.36 21.61
N CYS A 764 -9.45 4.05 21.24
CA CYS A 764 -8.27 4.24 22.07
C CYS A 764 -7.71 5.67 21.96
N GLN A 765 -7.04 6.13 23.01
CA GLN A 765 -6.36 7.43 23.05
C GLN A 765 -4.86 7.27 23.31
N PHE A 766 -4.04 7.89 22.46
CA PHE A 766 -2.59 7.89 22.58
C PHE A 766 -2.12 9.34 22.71
N ARG A 767 -1.59 9.76 23.87
CA ARG A 767 -1.38 11.19 24.15
C ARG A 767 -0.20 11.55 25.06
N ASN A 768 0.47 12.67 24.74
CA ASN A 768 1.59 13.26 25.49
C ASN A 768 2.85 12.38 25.61
N ASN A 769 2.96 11.31 24.82
CA ASN A 769 4.09 10.38 24.88
C ASN A 769 5.38 11.05 24.35
N ASN A 770 6.54 10.71 24.92
CA ASN A 770 7.81 11.32 24.51
C ASN A 770 8.21 10.94 23.07
N PHE A 771 7.78 9.76 22.61
CA PHE A 771 7.86 9.27 21.23
C PHE A 771 6.45 9.11 20.64
N ALA A 772 6.30 8.38 19.53
CA ALA A 772 5.03 8.10 18.88
C ALA A 772 3.94 7.54 19.82
N GLY A 773 2.69 7.86 19.53
CA GLY A 773 1.53 7.24 20.17
C GLY A 773 1.39 5.77 19.78
N PHE A 774 1.72 5.43 18.53
CA PHE A 774 1.76 4.05 18.03
C PHE A 774 3.06 3.81 17.25
N LYS A 775 3.78 2.72 17.54
CA LYS A 775 4.96 2.24 16.81
C LYS A 775 4.67 0.84 16.28
N ILE A 776 4.81 0.65 14.97
CA ILE A 776 4.80 -0.68 14.32
C ILE A 776 6.24 -0.93 13.86
N ALA A 777 6.87 -1.94 14.48
CA ALA A 777 8.31 -2.16 14.39
C ALA A 777 8.72 -3.66 14.30
N PRO A 778 8.16 -4.46 13.37
CA PRO A 778 8.53 -5.85 13.16
C PRO A 778 9.89 -6.01 12.44
N PHE A 779 10.93 -5.36 12.95
CA PHE A 779 12.29 -5.33 12.38
C PHE A 779 12.97 -6.71 12.28
N LEU A 780 12.51 -7.68 13.07
CA LEU A 780 13.05 -9.04 13.12
C LEU A 780 12.05 -10.10 12.62
N MET A 781 10.94 -9.69 12.00
CA MET A 781 10.10 -10.57 11.18
C MET A 781 10.54 -10.50 9.71
N ASN A 782 10.27 -11.56 8.94
CA ASN A 782 10.70 -11.67 7.55
C ASN A 782 9.59 -12.25 6.64
N SER A 783 9.90 -12.48 5.37
CA SER A 783 8.96 -12.97 4.34
C SER A 783 8.48 -14.40 4.56
N GLY A 784 9.17 -15.18 5.40
CA GLY A 784 8.71 -16.48 5.91
C GLY A 784 7.93 -16.39 7.23
N SER A 785 7.80 -15.22 7.84
CA SER A 785 6.94 -15.00 9.01
C SER A 785 5.46 -15.02 8.62
N ILE A 786 4.60 -15.35 9.59
CA ILE A 786 3.15 -15.24 9.41
C ILE A 786 2.79 -13.77 9.15
N PRO A 787 2.02 -13.44 8.10
CA PRO A 787 1.68 -12.07 7.77
C PRO A 787 0.99 -11.33 8.92
N ILE A 788 1.37 -10.08 9.15
CA ILE A 788 0.77 -9.27 10.23
C ILE A 788 -0.63 -8.80 9.85
N SER A 789 -1.49 -8.61 10.85
CA SER A 789 -2.81 -7.98 10.66
C SER A 789 -3.14 -7.10 11.86
N VAL A 790 -3.16 -5.79 11.64
CA VAL A 790 -3.35 -4.76 12.69
C VAL A 790 -4.46 -3.80 12.28
N LYS A 791 -5.37 -3.47 13.20
CA LYS A 791 -6.42 -2.46 13.00
C LYS A 791 -6.41 -1.44 14.13
N VAL A 792 -6.54 -0.16 13.79
CA VAL A 792 -6.70 0.96 14.73
C VAL A 792 -7.90 1.79 14.27
N VAL A 793 -9.00 1.73 15.02
CA VAL A 793 -10.33 2.19 14.59
C VAL A 793 -10.90 3.22 15.57
N ASN A 794 -11.57 4.25 15.07
CA ASN A 794 -12.26 5.28 15.88
C ASN A 794 -11.38 5.88 17.00
N SER A 795 -10.06 5.99 16.77
CA SER A 795 -9.05 6.25 17.81
C SER A 795 -8.37 7.61 17.64
N LYS A 796 -7.85 8.18 18.74
CA LYS A 796 -7.29 9.54 18.76
C LYS A 796 -5.82 9.60 19.15
N PHE A 797 -5.05 10.29 18.31
CA PHE A 797 -3.66 10.66 18.52
C PHE A 797 -3.56 12.15 18.83
N SER A 798 -2.78 12.52 19.84
CA SER A 798 -2.53 13.93 20.12
C SER A 798 -1.27 14.19 20.93
N TYR A 799 -0.57 15.27 20.62
CA TYR A 799 0.54 15.79 21.42
C TYR A 799 1.68 14.77 21.68
N ASN A 800 1.84 13.72 20.87
CA ASN A 800 2.93 12.74 21.04
C ASN A 800 4.25 13.28 20.46
N SER A 801 5.31 12.46 20.47
CA SER A 801 6.68 12.82 20.09
C SER A 801 7.20 14.10 20.76
N LYS A 802 6.86 14.27 22.04
CA LYS A 802 7.19 15.45 22.86
C LYS A 802 8.69 15.66 23.08
N SER A 803 9.52 14.62 23.02
CA SER A 803 10.96 14.70 23.31
C SER A 803 11.70 15.55 22.27
N THR A 804 12.60 16.44 22.73
CA THR A 804 13.52 17.22 21.89
C THR A 804 14.85 16.50 21.63
N ASN A 805 14.99 15.24 22.01
CA ASN A 805 16.14 14.41 21.66
C ASN A 805 15.90 13.77 20.28
N HIS A 806 16.52 14.34 19.23
CA HIS A 806 16.28 14.01 17.83
C HIS A 806 16.91 12.68 17.34
N THR A 807 17.29 11.76 18.24
CA THR A 807 18.00 10.51 17.87
C THR A 807 17.15 9.45 17.17
N LYS A 808 15.82 9.62 17.07
CA LYS A 808 14.89 8.67 16.41
C LYS A 808 13.75 9.38 15.66
N PRO A 809 13.10 8.74 14.67
CA PRO A 809 11.98 9.31 13.91
C PRO A 809 10.80 9.76 14.78
N ARG A 810 10.45 11.06 14.78
CA ARG A 810 9.37 11.63 15.61
C ARG A 810 8.05 11.71 14.83
N ALA A 811 6.97 11.10 15.33
CA ALA A 811 5.65 11.14 14.71
C ALA A 811 4.50 10.93 15.73
N GLU A 812 3.23 10.98 15.33
CA GLU A 812 2.14 10.36 16.11
C GLU A 812 2.10 8.83 15.89
N ILE A 813 2.29 8.40 14.63
CA ILE A 813 2.42 7.01 14.20
C ILE A 813 3.78 6.82 13.53
N PHE A 814 4.56 5.85 14.00
CA PHE A 814 5.76 5.37 13.32
C PHE A 814 5.54 3.98 12.71
N LEU A 815 5.98 3.80 11.46
CA LEU A 815 5.91 2.55 10.70
C LEU A 815 7.31 2.15 10.22
N GLY A 816 7.72 0.91 10.43
CA GLY A 816 8.98 0.38 9.92
C GLY A 816 8.95 -1.13 9.71
N ALA A 817 9.89 -1.65 8.93
CA ALA A 817 10.16 -3.08 8.81
C ALA A 817 11.69 -3.30 8.72
N SER A 818 12.12 -4.54 8.53
CA SER A 818 13.55 -4.88 8.40
C SER A 818 14.20 -4.31 7.14
N ASP A 819 15.51 -4.06 7.23
CA ASP A 819 16.37 -3.52 6.15
C ASP A 819 17.40 -4.56 5.67
N SER A 820 17.29 -5.83 6.12
CA SER A 820 18.36 -6.83 5.97
C SER A 820 17.87 -8.29 5.96
N TYR A 821 16.60 -8.52 6.23
CA TYR A 821 15.94 -9.82 6.11
C TYR A 821 14.67 -9.59 5.29
N GLY A 822 14.45 -10.41 4.25
CA GLY A 822 13.36 -10.23 3.28
C GLY A 822 12.01 -10.00 3.97
N GLN A 823 11.15 -9.15 3.42
CA GLN A 823 10.26 -8.31 4.22
C GLN A 823 8.97 -9.01 4.66
N VAL A 824 8.54 -8.78 5.90
CA VAL A 824 7.29 -9.34 6.45
C VAL A 824 6.06 -8.74 5.76
N LYS A 825 5.22 -9.62 5.17
CA LYS A 825 3.95 -9.26 4.52
C LYS A 825 2.83 -9.03 5.55
N GLY A 826 1.67 -8.54 5.11
CA GLY A 826 0.51 -8.33 5.99
C GLY A 826 -0.29 -7.09 5.63
N THR A 827 -1.24 -6.73 6.50
CA THR A 827 -2.10 -5.55 6.36
C THR A 827 -2.17 -4.76 7.66
N VAL A 828 -2.20 -3.43 7.55
CA VAL A 828 -2.44 -2.50 8.66
C VAL A 828 -3.50 -1.50 8.22
N LEU A 829 -4.55 -1.32 9.02
CA LEU A 829 -5.63 -0.38 8.76
C LEU A 829 -5.76 0.65 9.90
N PHE A 830 -5.73 1.92 9.54
CA PHE A 830 -6.12 3.04 10.40
C PHE A 830 -7.44 3.60 9.87
N ASP A 831 -8.55 3.45 10.60
CA ASP A 831 -9.92 3.71 10.13
C ASP A 831 -10.65 4.70 11.05
N ARG A 832 -11.12 5.83 10.51
CA ARG A 832 -11.70 6.97 11.28
C ARG A 832 -10.78 7.44 12.42
N VAL A 833 -9.49 7.57 12.13
CA VAL A 833 -8.48 7.99 13.11
C VAL A 833 -8.32 9.51 13.13
N THR A 834 -8.34 10.10 14.33
CA THR A 834 -8.19 11.56 14.54
C THR A 834 -6.80 11.93 15.03
N PHE A 835 -6.18 12.95 14.45
CA PHE A 835 -4.91 13.55 14.89
C PHE A 835 -5.12 15.00 15.34
N GLU A 836 -4.58 15.39 16.49
CA GLU A 836 -4.71 16.76 17.02
C GLU A 836 -3.40 17.30 17.65
N GLY A 837 -2.99 18.52 17.29
CA GLY A 837 -2.04 19.30 18.07
C GLY A 837 -0.58 18.80 18.05
N THR A 838 -0.26 17.98 17.05
CA THR A 838 0.98 17.21 16.88
C THR A 838 2.27 18.02 16.90
N HIS A 839 3.30 17.48 17.56
CA HIS A 839 4.60 18.14 17.72
C HIS A 839 5.57 17.97 16.55
N SER A 840 5.37 17.01 15.64
CA SER A 840 6.26 16.74 14.51
C SER A 840 5.43 16.22 13.32
N HIS A 841 5.84 15.14 12.65
CA HIS A 841 4.99 14.41 11.69
C HIS A 841 3.74 13.83 12.40
N ILE A 842 2.61 13.66 11.71
CA ILE A 842 1.56 12.72 12.15
C ILE A 842 1.96 11.28 11.81
N ILE A 843 2.50 11.07 10.60
CA ILE A 843 2.91 9.76 10.10
C ILE A 843 4.35 9.88 9.62
N LYS A 844 5.27 9.12 10.22
CA LYS A 844 6.58 8.86 9.61
C LYS A 844 6.74 7.37 9.33
N SER A 845 7.00 7.04 8.08
CA SER A 845 7.27 5.67 7.66
C SER A 845 8.72 5.50 7.19
N GLN A 846 9.27 4.35 7.56
CA GLN A 846 10.54 3.77 7.11
C GLN A 846 10.34 2.30 6.71
N LYS A 847 9.11 1.91 6.31
CA LYS A 847 8.83 0.57 5.76
C LYS A 847 9.11 0.55 4.24
N PRO A 848 9.71 -0.52 3.70
CA PRO A 848 9.83 -0.72 2.26
C PRO A 848 8.49 -1.13 1.60
N THR A 849 8.43 -1.09 0.27
CA THR A 849 7.28 -1.58 -0.54
C THR A 849 6.91 -3.00 -0.16
N ASP A 850 7.91 -3.87 -0.09
CA ASP A 850 7.72 -5.30 0.06
C ASP A 850 7.33 -5.72 1.48
N ALA A 851 7.22 -4.79 2.43
CA ALA A 851 6.60 -5.05 3.72
C ALA A 851 5.06 -5.11 3.61
N TYR A 852 4.40 -5.28 4.76
CA TYR A 852 2.96 -5.15 4.93
C TYR A 852 2.39 -3.86 4.30
N SER A 853 1.20 -3.93 3.72
CA SER A 853 0.48 -2.75 3.22
C SER A 853 -0.13 -1.95 4.38
N VAL A 854 -0.33 -0.65 4.17
CA VAL A 854 -0.96 0.25 5.16
C VAL A 854 -2.06 1.07 4.49
N GLU A 855 -3.30 0.94 4.97
CA GLU A 855 -4.43 1.78 4.60
C GLU A 855 -4.73 2.79 5.71
N PHE A 856 -4.93 4.05 5.34
CA PHE A 856 -5.51 5.10 6.16
C PHE A 856 -6.85 5.49 5.54
N ARG A 857 -7.96 5.29 6.25
CA ARG A 857 -9.33 5.54 5.78
C ARG A 857 -10.07 6.50 6.70
N ASP A 858 -10.76 7.47 6.11
CA ASP A 858 -11.56 8.49 6.83
C ASP A 858 -10.76 9.21 7.93
N CYS A 859 -9.46 9.40 7.71
CA CYS A 859 -8.54 9.94 8.70
C CYS A 859 -8.59 11.46 8.72
N VAL A 860 -8.66 12.05 9.92
CA VAL A 860 -8.88 13.48 10.13
C VAL A 860 -7.77 14.06 11.00
N GLY A 861 -6.88 14.86 10.42
CA GLY A 861 -5.85 15.60 11.14
C GLY A 861 -6.17 17.09 11.23
N THR A 862 -6.23 17.65 12.44
CA THR A 862 -6.52 19.07 12.68
C THR A 862 -5.52 19.72 13.63
N ASN A 863 -5.29 21.02 13.46
CA ASN A 863 -4.36 21.80 14.31
C ASN A 863 -2.95 21.16 14.36
N LEU A 864 -2.46 20.68 13.21
CA LEU A 864 -1.22 19.91 13.11
C LEU A 864 0.03 20.82 13.00
N VAL A 865 1.21 20.19 13.08
CA VAL A 865 2.53 20.77 12.70
C VAL A 865 2.92 22.00 13.54
N LYS A 866 3.21 21.76 14.82
CA LYS A 866 3.78 22.78 15.71
C LYS A 866 5.24 23.11 15.38
N ASP A 867 6.08 22.10 15.17
CA ASP A 867 7.47 22.25 14.69
C ASP A 867 7.45 22.72 13.23
N VAL A 868 8.37 23.62 12.85
CA VAL A 868 8.20 24.49 11.68
C VAL A 868 8.70 23.91 10.35
N ASN A 869 9.50 22.84 10.42
CA ASN A 869 10.28 22.32 9.29
C ASN A 869 9.91 20.87 8.89
N VAL A 870 8.65 20.44 9.12
CA VAL A 870 8.22 19.05 8.87
C VAL A 870 6.85 18.97 8.20
N SER A 871 6.72 18.08 7.21
CA SER A 871 5.42 17.66 6.67
C SER A 871 4.58 16.92 7.71
N PRO A 872 3.24 17.01 7.66
CA PRO A 872 2.34 16.07 8.33
C PRO A 872 2.69 14.60 8.04
N ILE A 873 2.88 14.23 6.77
CA ILE A 873 3.21 12.85 6.37
C ILE A 873 4.61 12.82 5.75
N PHE A 874 5.45 11.90 6.21
CA PHE A 874 6.83 11.72 5.72
C PHE A 874 7.12 10.24 5.45
N LEU A 875 7.29 9.88 4.18
CA LEU A 875 7.58 8.52 3.73
C LEU A 875 9.05 8.45 3.29
N GLU A 876 9.83 7.59 3.94
CA GLU A 876 11.29 7.55 3.81
C GLU A 876 11.78 6.19 3.30
N GLY A 877 12.42 6.18 2.14
CA GLY A 877 13.13 5.01 1.62
C GLY A 877 14.51 4.84 2.25
N LYS A 878 15.08 3.64 2.15
CA LYS A 878 16.44 3.32 2.67
C LYS A 878 17.37 2.88 1.54
N ALA A 879 18.67 3.00 1.79
CA ALA A 879 19.69 3.09 0.73
C ALA A 879 20.25 1.74 0.23
N VAL A 880 19.64 0.61 0.59
CA VAL A 880 20.17 -0.74 0.29
C VAL A 880 19.05 -1.59 -0.30
N ALA A 881 18.96 -1.64 -1.63
CA ALA A 881 18.04 -2.46 -2.45
C ALA A 881 16.51 -2.35 -2.18
N ASP A 882 16.08 -1.69 -1.11
CA ASP A 882 14.69 -1.58 -0.69
C ASP A 882 13.92 -0.48 -1.43
N ASN A 883 12.80 -0.88 -2.04
CA ASN A 883 11.80 0.00 -2.64
C ASN A 883 10.95 0.67 -1.54
N LEU A 884 10.32 1.82 -1.78
CA LEU A 884 9.36 2.46 -0.84
C LEU A 884 7.92 2.35 -1.35
N GLY A 885 6.97 1.86 -0.55
CA GLY A 885 5.63 1.67 -1.10
C GLY A 885 4.60 0.95 -0.27
N GLY A 886 3.45 0.67 -0.88
CA GLY A 886 2.32 -0.03 -0.27
C GLY A 886 1.62 0.82 0.79
N PHE A 887 1.15 2.01 0.39
CA PHE A 887 0.38 2.94 1.20
C PHE A 887 -0.88 3.40 0.44
N ILE A 888 -2.03 3.30 1.09
CA ILE A 888 -3.32 3.78 0.58
C ILE A 888 -3.85 4.83 1.56
N PHE A 889 -4.21 6.01 1.07
CA PHE A 889 -4.83 7.08 1.87
C PHE A 889 -6.20 7.41 1.28
N ASN A 890 -7.27 6.81 1.79
CA ASN A 890 -8.63 7.02 1.34
C ASN A 890 -9.34 8.07 2.21
N ASN A 891 -9.81 9.16 1.61
CA ASN A 891 -10.55 10.23 2.29
C ASN A 891 -9.79 10.82 3.51
N PHE A 892 -8.57 11.31 3.29
CA PHE A 892 -7.74 11.87 4.37
C PHE A 892 -7.85 13.40 4.43
N TYR A 893 -8.47 13.93 5.48
CA TYR A 893 -8.51 15.38 5.75
C TYR A 893 -7.31 15.84 6.58
N LEU A 894 -6.65 16.91 6.16
CA LEU A 894 -5.51 17.53 6.84
C LEU A 894 -5.70 19.03 6.99
N GLN A 895 -5.55 19.57 8.20
CA GLN A 895 -5.61 21.01 8.47
C GLN A 895 -4.43 21.49 9.34
N TYR A 896 -3.66 22.43 8.80
CA TYR A 896 -2.48 23.03 9.43
C TYR A 896 -2.22 24.45 8.91
N SER A 897 -1.26 25.16 9.49
CA SER A 897 -1.01 26.60 9.23
C SER A 897 0.46 26.91 8.93
N ARG A 898 1.13 26.00 8.22
CA ARG A 898 2.58 26.08 7.90
C ARG A 898 2.78 25.97 6.40
N ASN A 899 3.72 26.75 5.88
CA ASN A 899 4.19 26.61 4.50
C ASN A 899 5.09 25.37 4.38
N GLN A 900 4.48 24.20 4.28
CA GLN A 900 5.12 22.89 4.16
C GLN A 900 4.22 21.95 3.33
N PRO A 901 4.79 21.09 2.47
CA PRO A 901 4.03 20.07 1.74
C PRO A 901 3.35 19.09 2.71
N PHE A 902 2.09 18.75 2.46
CA PHE A 902 1.32 17.88 3.36
C PHE A 902 1.89 16.46 3.44
N LEU A 903 2.45 16.00 2.32
CA LEU A 903 3.14 14.74 2.13
C LEU A 903 4.54 15.02 1.56
N THR A 904 5.57 14.46 2.17
CA THR A 904 6.91 14.34 1.57
C THR A 904 7.25 12.86 1.35
N ILE A 905 7.67 12.52 0.14
CA ILE A 905 8.31 11.25 -0.21
C ILE A 905 9.80 11.51 -0.40
N ASN A 906 10.64 10.84 0.38
CA ASN A 906 12.09 11.03 0.38
C ASN A 906 12.81 9.68 0.24
N THR A 907 13.40 9.43 -0.93
CA THR A 907 14.13 8.18 -1.21
C THR A 907 15.60 8.44 -1.56
N PRO A 908 16.52 7.51 -1.29
CA PRO A 908 17.87 7.56 -1.82
C PRO A 908 17.92 7.42 -3.36
N PRO A 909 19.00 7.85 -4.03
CA PRO A 909 19.19 7.60 -5.46
C PRO A 909 19.17 6.10 -5.78
N GLY A 910 18.32 5.70 -6.73
CA GLY A 910 18.17 4.30 -7.16
C GLY A 910 16.99 3.55 -6.55
N THR A 911 16.45 4.00 -5.41
CA THR A 911 15.23 3.44 -4.80
C THR A 911 14.01 3.70 -5.69
N ILE A 912 13.27 2.64 -6.03
CA ILE A 912 11.95 2.73 -6.68
C ILE A 912 10.87 3.03 -5.64
N VAL A 913 9.88 3.83 -6.00
CA VAL A 913 8.63 4.00 -5.26
C VAL A 913 7.50 3.21 -5.93
N LYS A 914 6.69 2.47 -5.17
CA LYS A 914 5.52 1.73 -5.69
C LYS A 914 4.26 1.91 -4.85
N ASP A 915 3.08 1.93 -5.46
CA ASP A 915 1.78 1.82 -4.77
C ASP A 915 1.64 2.83 -3.61
N VAL A 916 1.73 4.11 -3.94
CA VAL A 916 1.54 5.23 -3.01
C VAL A 916 0.36 6.06 -3.52
N ILE A 917 -0.83 5.65 -3.10
CA ILE A 917 -2.11 6.07 -3.68
C ILE A 917 -2.92 6.85 -2.64
N GLY A 918 -3.63 7.91 -3.02
CA GLY A 918 -4.62 8.49 -2.12
C GLY A 918 -5.45 9.66 -2.63
N THR A 919 -6.47 9.97 -1.83
CA THR A 919 -7.40 11.09 -1.95
C THR A 919 -7.33 11.93 -0.66
N PHE A 920 -6.90 13.19 -0.81
CA PHE A 920 -6.68 14.10 0.31
C PHE A 920 -7.56 15.37 0.21
N THR A 921 -8.03 15.86 1.34
CA THR A 921 -8.54 17.24 1.46
C THR A 921 -7.59 18.03 2.35
N VAL A 922 -6.98 19.09 1.83
CA VAL A 922 -5.89 19.80 2.49
C VAL A 922 -6.27 21.25 2.74
N LYS A 923 -6.43 21.62 4.01
CA LYS A 923 -6.74 22.99 4.46
C LYS A 923 -5.52 23.64 5.09
N GLU A 924 -4.78 24.40 4.29
CA GLU A 924 -3.57 25.13 4.71
C GLU A 924 -3.37 26.41 3.86
N PRO A 925 -2.70 27.48 4.36
CA PRO A 925 -2.73 28.80 3.72
C PRO A 925 -1.95 29.01 2.41
N TYR A 926 -1.20 28.01 1.92
CA TYR A 926 -0.15 28.20 0.91
C TYR A 926 -0.26 27.33 -0.36
N ASP A 927 -1.18 26.36 -0.40
CA ASP A 927 -1.36 25.36 -1.48
C ASP A 927 -0.07 24.62 -1.88
N ASN A 928 0.58 24.00 -0.88
CA ASN A 928 1.76 23.17 -1.12
C ASN A 928 1.36 21.79 -1.70
N PRO A 929 1.79 21.43 -2.92
CA PRO A 929 1.64 20.07 -3.44
C PRO A 929 2.51 19.07 -2.66
N PRO A 930 2.34 17.75 -2.87
CA PRO A 930 3.26 16.75 -2.35
C PRO A 930 4.71 17.00 -2.82
N SER A 931 5.67 16.80 -1.92
CA SER A 931 7.10 16.92 -2.23
C SER A 931 7.71 15.54 -2.52
N TYR A 932 8.45 15.46 -3.62
CA TYR A 932 9.14 14.25 -4.07
C TYR A 932 10.64 14.54 -4.18
N ASN A 933 11.43 14.02 -3.25
CA ASN A 933 12.88 14.24 -3.21
C ASN A 933 13.66 13.12 -3.91
N ASN A 934 14.75 13.48 -4.58
CA ASN A 934 15.59 12.58 -5.39
C ASN A 934 14.79 11.84 -6.49
N ARG A 935 14.98 10.51 -6.67
CA ARG A 935 14.30 9.76 -7.74
C ARG A 935 12.82 9.44 -7.48
N ALA A 936 12.22 9.96 -6.39
CA ALA A 936 10.81 9.76 -6.04
C ALA A 936 9.79 10.50 -6.93
N ASN A 937 10.23 11.28 -7.92
CA ASN A 937 9.35 11.98 -8.86
C ASN A 937 8.37 11.01 -9.56
N PRO A 938 7.04 11.25 -9.55
CA PRO A 938 6.06 10.43 -10.26
C PRO A 938 6.30 10.30 -11.77
N SER A 939 6.98 11.25 -12.43
CA SER A 939 7.30 11.16 -13.87
C SER A 939 8.53 10.29 -14.20
N ASN A 940 9.11 9.59 -13.21
CA ASN A 940 10.19 8.64 -13.42
C ASN A 940 9.59 7.26 -13.77
N PRO A 941 9.85 6.67 -14.96
CA PRO A 941 9.21 5.43 -15.39
C PRO A 941 9.57 4.20 -14.53
N ALA A 942 10.60 4.30 -13.68
CA ALA A 942 10.88 3.26 -12.69
C ALA A 942 9.87 3.23 -11.53
N ASN A 943 9.18 4.35 -11.24
CA ASN A 943 8.19 4.45 -10.17
C ASN A 943 6.82 3.97 -10.67
N ILE A 944 6.17 3.09 -9.90
CA ILE A 944 4.93 2.42 -10.30
C ILE A 944 3.79 2.91 -9.41
N ASN A 945 2.69 3.40 -9.98
CA ASN A 945 1.46 3.65 -9.20
C ASN A 945 1.65 4.60 -7.99
N ILE A 946 2.35 5.73 -8.21
CA ILE A 946 2.21 6.91 -7.33
C ILE A 946 1.04 7.73 -7.86
N ASN A 947 -0.05 7.85 -7.10
CA ASN A 947 -1.25 8.55 -7.53
C ASN A 947 -1.89 9.29 -6.34
N ILE A 948 -1.48 10.55 -6.15
CA ILE A 948 -1.90 11.40 -5.02
C ILE A 948 -2.81 12.51 -5.55
N ASN A 949 -4.11 12.28 -5.45
CA ASN A 949 -5.13 13.29 -5.73
C ASN A 949 -5.39 14.10 -4.47
N TYR A 950 -5.38 15.43 -4.56
CA TYR A 950 -5.71 16.28 -3.42
C TYR A 950 -6.57 17.48 -3.84
N THR A 951 -7.46 17.89 -2.95
CA THR A 951 -8.23 19.13 -3.07
C THR A 951 -7.72 20.12 -2.02
N HIS A 952 -7.20 21.25 -2.48
CA HIS A 952 -6.86 22.38 -1.60
C HIS A 952 -8.11 23.15 -1.18
N ILE A 953 -8.18 23.58 0.08
CA ILE A 953 -9.24 24.44 0.60
C ILE A 953 -8.62 25.54 1.47
N ASN A 954 -9.02 26.80 1.24
CA ASN A 954 -8.62 27.96 2.07
C ASN A 954 -9.46 28.05 3.34
#